data_AF-A0A254N7C8-F1
#
_entry.id   AF-A0A254N7C8-F1
#
_cell.length_a   1.000
_cell.length_b   1.000
_cell.length_c   1.000
_cell.angle_alpha   90.00
_cell.angle_beta   90.00
_cell.angle_gamma   90.00
#
_symmetry.space_group_name_H-M   'P 1'
#
loop_
_entity.id
_entity.type
_entity.pdbx_description
1 polymer ?
#
loop_
_entity_poly.entity_id
_entity_poly.type
_entity_poly.pdbx_seq_one_letter_code
_entity_poly.pdbx_strand_id
1 'polypeptide(L)'
;MNRIRALGFALLLSLAHAGQAETLLKLDGRAGVAAPQGEHLQLGSVRTPQGHTLTANNQTLLLDGQPWLPVMGEYHYSRAPASQWDTQLRLMKAAGIDIVASYVFWNHHQAQPGAINWQGNRDLRRFVQLAQAAGLKVVVRLGPWAHGEARYGGIPDWVVDKMPTRRNDPEYLGHVERLYAEIGTQLKGLLWKNGGPVIGVQLENEYNLRGAGRGEAHIRTLKALALKAGLDVPLYTVTGWDQTVYPSGEVMPVFGGYADEPWATSTKELPPKETHAFRFGTRVSGDLGAQTRAHEPGTAETDQDLVPFLGAEYGAGLPAMYRRRTLVSPDDIAAMLPVQLGSGVNLLGYYMFHGGRNPLGPGGIGLEESTLSGGYNDVPRISYDFQAPLGPDGQQRPVLTHLRPFHYFLRDYGSQLASMTVRQPERVPADPADLQTPRWSVRSRGDHGFLFFNNHVRQYAMPTQAGVRFEVQLPSGAMTLPSQPIDIRNGTYFIWPLNLSLDGVAVRYATAQPVARVDAGAQGIVHVFMATPGVPSEFDLAGGLKTLTAGTGLQRLGTARDGRAVSVLLLSPEQARQMSVLDIAGQRRLVFSEQQAWVAGGQLQLRGVGSASLSAAVFPALPNPRAPRLQVVQDGLLQRLNVAAVPAQPLLQVSPTRQADNAPKVLTGGLAGAALQPVPEAFAGAATWALKLPAQLPPDADDVLLELDFVGDIGRLFAGTRMLDDWYFNGQKWQIGLKPLALKPGAELQLSVLPLRADAPIYIDAAHRPNFDAGQRQVAALRDARLLAVRRVSIQP
;
A
#
# COMPACT_ATOMS: atom_id res chain seq x y z
N MET A 1 47.74 -28.86 -61.61
CA MET A 1 49.03 -28.35 -61.11
C MET A 1 48.86 -27.82 -59.69
N ASN A 2 49.70 -28.33 -58.80
CA ASN A 2 50.19 -27.80 -57.51
C ASN A 2 49.28 -27.51 -56.30
N ARG A 3 49.72 -28.12 -55.19
CA ARG A 3 49.35 -28.03 -53.77
C ARG A 3 49.75 -26.69 -53.13
N ILE A 4 49.15 -26.36 -51.98
CA ILE A 4 49.76 -25.86 -50.71
C ILE A 4 48.63 -25.82 -49.65
N ARG A 5 48.59 -26.77 -48.69
CA ARG A 5 48.96 -26.68 -47.25
C ARG A 5 48.33 -25.49 -46.48
N ALA A 6 47.44 -25.81 -45.54
CA ALA A 6 47.06 -24.96 -44.42
C ALA A 6 47.38 -25.69 -43.10
N LEU A 7 48.23 -25.10 -42.27
CA LEU A 7 48.59 -25.53 -40.92
C LEU A 7 47.63 -24.89 -39.91
N GLY A 8 47.19 -25.67 -38.92
CA GLY A 8 46.34 -25.20 -37.83
C GLY A 8 47.11 -24.45 -36.73
N PHE A 9 46.37 -23.62 -35.99
CA PHE A 9 46.74 -23.13 -34.67
C PHE A 9 45.53 -23.27 -33.76
N ALA A 10 45.64 -24.15 -32.76
CA ALA A 10 44.71 -24.24 -31.65
C ALA A 10 45.25 -23.37 -30.51
N LEU A 11 44.52 -22.32 -30.14
CA LEU A 11 44.83 -21.48 -28.98
C LEU A 11 43.99 -21.97 -27.79
N LEU A 12 44.64 -22.64 -26.84
CA LEU A 12 44.07 -22.94 -25.52
C LEU A 12 44.06 -21.66 -24.69
N LEU A 13 42.88 -21.07 -24.51
CA LEU A 13 42.63 -20.00 -23.54
C LEU A 13 42.36 -20.63 -22.17
N SER A 14 43.39 -20.68 -21.33
CA SER A 14 43.24 -20.86 -19.88
C SER A 14 42.70 -19.57 -19.27
N LEU A 15 41.39 -19.50 -19.04
CA LEU A 15 40.77 -18.46 -18.22
C LEU A 15 41.14 -18.69 -16.75
N ALA A 16 42.25 -18.11 -16.33
CA ALA A 16 42.54 -17.88 -14.92
C ALA A 16 41.42 -17.00 -14.35
N HIS A 17 40.60 -17.55 -13.45
CA HIS A 17 39.66 -16.78 -12.64
C HIS A 17 40.49 -15.90 -11.71
N ALA A 18 40.69 -14.64 -12.08
CA ALA A 18 41.10 -13.62 -11.12
C ALA A 18 40.00 -13.57 -10.04
N GLY A 19 40.31 -14.02 -8.83
CA GLY A 19 39.36 -14.02 -7.71
C GLY A 19 38.81 -12.61 -7.52
N GLN A 20 37.49 -12.45 -7.62
CA GLN A 20 36.84 -11.21 -7.19
C GLN A 20 37.21 -10.97 -5.72
N ALA A 21 37.63 -9.75 -5.39
CA ALA A 21 37.85 -9.35 -4.01
C ALA A 21 36.53 -9.50 -3.23
N GLU A 22 36.55 -10.28 -2.16
CA GLU A 22 35.39 -10.53 -1.30
C GLU A 22 35.12 -9.33 -0.38
N THR A 23 33.86 -8.87 -0.37
CA THR A 23 33.33 -7.89 0.58
C THR A 23 32.49 -8.63 1.62
N LEU A 24 33.04 -8.83 2.82
CA LEU A 24 32.34 -9.51 3.91
C LEU A 24 31.56 -8.51 4.78
N LEU A 25 30.23 -8.57 4.76
CA LEU A 25 29.33 -7.75 5.57
C LEU A 25 28.95 -8.47 6.86
N LYS A 26 29.32 -7.90 8.00
CA LYS A 26 29.23 -8.58 9.30
C LYS A 26 28.15 -8.02 10.21
N LEU A 27 27.53 -8.91 10.99
CA LEU A 27 26.53 -8.58 11.99
C LEU A 27 26.59 -9.58 13.18
N ASP A 28 26.50 -9.05 14.40
CA ASP A 28 26.36 -9.87 15.62
C ASP A 28 24.89 -10.01 16.02
N GLY A 29 24.38 -11.24 15.95
CA GLY A 29 23.00 -11.61 16.29
C GLY A 29 22.87 -12.44 17.57
N ARG A 30 23.94 -12.60 18.37
CA ARG A 30 23.99 -13.54 19.52
C ARG A 30 23.23 -13.07 20.75
N ALA A 31 22.97 -11.76 20.88
CA ALA A 31 22.28 -11.23 22.05
C ALA A 31 20.89 -11.86 22.22
N GLY A 32 20.47 -12.10 23.46
CA GLY A 32 19.14 -12.64 23.77
C GLY A 32 18.01 -11.73 23.27
N VAL A 33 16.79 -12.29 23.22
CA VAL A 33 15.56 -11.53 23.01
C VAL A 33 14.95 -11.27 24.38
N ALA A 34 14.64 -10.01 24.69
CA ALA A 34 13.98 -9.66 25.94
C ALA A 34 12.60 -10.32 26.04
N ALA A 35 12.21 -10.72 27.25
CA ALA A 35 10.87 -11.25 27.48
C ALA A 35 9.82 -10.16 27.19
N PRO A 36 8.71 -10.51 26.51
CA PRO A 36 7.64 -9.55 26.25
C PRO A 36 6.95 -9.12 27.55
N GLN A 37 6.58 -7.85 27.64
CA GLN A 37 5.90 -7.23 28.77
C GLN A 37 4.59 -6.59 28.30
N GLY A 38 3.48 -6.88 28.98
CA GLY A 38 2.14 -6.42 28.57
C GLY A 38 1.36 -5.64 29.62
N GLU A 39 1.81 -5.63 30.88
CA GLU A 39 1.06 -5.07 32.02
C GLU A 39 0.86 -3.55 31.94
N HIS A 40 1.69 -2.86 31.15
CA HIS A 40 1.58 -1.42 30.89
C HIS A 40 0.32 -1.03 30.10
N LEU A 41 -0.20 -1.92 29.25
CA LEU A 41 -1.25 -1.59 28.30
C LEU A 41 -2.65 -1.74 28.91
N GLN A 42 -3.37 -0.62 29.02
CA GLN A 42 -4.72 -0.50 29.57
C GLN A 42 -5.72 -0.20 28.44
N LEU A 43 -5.95 -1.21 27.60
CA LEU A 43 -6.85 -1.11 26.44
C LEU A 43 -8.29 -1.54 26.82
N GLY A 44 -9.09 -2.00 25.87
CA GLY A 44 -10.47 -2.45 26.12
C GLY A 44 -10.62 -3.97 26.13
N SER A 45 -11.85 -4.44 25.90
CA SER A 45 -12.22 -5.85 25.93
C SER A 45 -11.53 -6.66 24.83
N VAL A 46 -10.78 -7.67 25.25
CA VAL A 46 -9.91 -8.48 24.37
C VAL A 46 -10.52 -9.78 23.86
N ARG A 47 -11.63 -10.24 24.45
CA ARG A 47 -12.20 -11.56 24.21
C ARG A 47 -13.54 -11.51 23.49
N THR A 48 -13.75 -12.38 22.51
CA THR A 48 -15.06 -12.57 21.86
C THR A 48 -15.94 -13.56 22.64
N PRO A 49 -17.26 -13.61 22.39
CA PRO A 49 -18.14 -14.61 23.01
C PRO A 49 -17.75 -16.06 22.64
N GLN A 50 -17.08 -16.25 21.50
CA GLN A 50 -16.58 -17.55 21.03
C GLN A 50 -15.21 -17.92 21.64
N GLY A 51 -14.63 -17.06 22.47
CA GLY A 51 -13.38 -17.33 23.19
C GLY A 51 -12.11 -16.87 22.49
N HIS A 52 -12.19 -16.33 21.26
CA HIS A 52 -11.03 -15.73 20.58
C HIS A 52 -10.51 -14.51 21.34
N THR A 53 -9.21 -14.29 21.32
CA THR A 53 -8.54 -13.19 22.03
C THR A 53 -7.66 -12.36 21.12
N LEU A 54 -7.68 -11.04 21.27
CA LEU A 54 -6.73 -10.13 20.65
C LEU A 54 -6.12 -9.23 21.72
N THR A 55 -4.83 -9.38 21.98
CA THR A 55 -4.08 -8.61 22.97
C THR A 55 -2.84 -8.00 22.33
N ALA A 56 -2.09 -7.21 23.10
CA ALA A 56 -0.79 -6.67 22.70
C ALA A 56 0.19 -6.76 23.87
N ASN A 57 1.48 -6.78 23.55
CA ASN A 57 2.57 -6.51 24.49
C ASN A 57 3.50 -5.47 23.86
N ASN A 58 4.56 -5.09 24.57
CA ASN A 58 5.54 -4.10 24.09
C ASN A 58 6.30 -4.49 22.81
N GLN A 59 6.16 -5.72 22.31
CA GLN A 59 6.83 -6.19 21.10
C GLN A 59 5.86 -6.42 19.94
N THR A 60 4.68 -7.01 20.17
CA THR A 60 3.78 -7.47 19.10
C THR A 60 2.31 -7.52 19.51
N LEU A 61 1.43 -7.64 18.51
CA LEU A 61 0.04 -8.05 18.69
C LEU A 61 -0.04 -9.57 18.85
N LEU A 62 -1.02 -10.05 19.60
CA LEU A 62 -1.25 -11.48 19.83
C LEU A 62 -2.69 -11.81 19.44
N LEU A 63 -2.86 -12.73 18.48
CA LEU A 63 -4.16 -13.30 18.12
C LEU A 63 -4.21 -14.73 18.65
N ASP A 64 -5.18 -15.01 19.52
CA ASP A 64 -5.34 -16.31 20.21
C ASP A 64 -4.06 -16.77 20.92
N GLY A 65 -3.36 -15.82 21.54
CA GLY A 65 -2.10 -16.03 22.27
C GLY A 65 -0.86 -16.21 21.38
N GLN A 66 -1.01 -16.18 20.06
CA GLN A 66 0.11 -16.30 19.11
C GLN A 66 0.52 -14.92 18.59
N PRO A 67 1.84 -14.62 18.49
CA PRO A 67 2.32 -13.40 17.84
C PRO A 67 1.71 -13.24 16.45
N TRP A 68 1.25 -12.04 16.14
CA TRP A 68 0.55 -11.73 14.90
C TRP A 68 1.12 -10.46 14.30
N LEU A 69 1.58 -10.55 13.05
CA LEU A 69 2.08 -9.44 12.25
C LEU A 69 1.11 -9.22 11.07
N PRO A 70 0.00 -8.48 11.28
CA PRO A 70 -0.95 -8.26 10.21
C PRO A 70 -0.49 -7.22 9.20
N VAL A 71 -1.08 -7.31 8.01
CA VAL A 71 -1.09 -6.23 7.04
C VAL A 71 -2.39 -5.44 7.14
N MET A 72 -2.28 -4.12 7.26
CA MET A 72 -3.41 -3.19 7.29
C MET A 72 -3.42 -2.31 6.03
N GLY A 73 -4.59 -2.05 5.47
CA GLY A 73 -4.75 -1.14 4.34
C GLY A 73 -5.88 -0.14 4.55
N GLU A 74 -5.61 1.14 4.32
CA GLU A 74 -6.61 2.21 4.42
C GLU A 74 -7.55 2.23 3.19
N TYR A 75 -8.86 2.27 3.44
CA TYR A 75 -9.91 2.46 2.44
C TYR A 75 -11.03 3.36 2.99
N HIS A 76 -11.08 4.61 2.52
CA HIS A 76 -12.11 5.55 2.92
C HIS A 76 -13.46 5.24 2.26
N TYR A 77 -14.33 4.51 2.94
CA TYR A 77 -15.63 4.10 2.39
C TYR A 77 -16.46 5.29 1.89
N SER A 78 -16.41 6.43 2.59
CA SER A 78 -17.18 7.64 2.22
C SER A 78 -16.67 8.38 0.99
N ARG A 79 -15.48 8.02 0.49
CA ARG A 79 -14.92 8.49 -0.80
C ARG A 79 -15.17 7.49 -1.94
N ALA A 80 -15.92 6.41 -1.72
CA ALA A 80 -16.20 5.40 -2.73
C ALA A 80 -17.70 5.05 -2.82
N PRO A 81 -18.20 4.65 -4.00
CA PRO A 81 -19.58 4.21 -4.15
C PRO A 81 -19.88 2.95 -3.32
N ALA A 82 -20.96 2.98 -2.54
CA ALA A 82 -21.37 1.85 -1.70
C ALA A 82 -21.68 0.56 -2.49
N SER A 83 -21.99 0.68 -3.78
CA SER A 83 -22.19 -0.44 -4.70
C SER A 83 -20.91 -1.24 -4.99
N GLN A 84 -19.73 -0.68 -4.72
CA GLN A 84 -18.44 -1.31 -5.01
C GLN A 84 -17.75 -1.91 -3.78
N TRP A 85 -18.14 -1.51 -2.56
CA TRP A 85 -17.43 -1.87 -1.32
C TRP A 85 -17.14 -3.37 -1.18
N ASP A 86 -18.12 -4.26 -1.42
CA ASP A 86 -17.92 -5.72 -1.29
C ASP A 86 -16.80 -6.22 -2.22
N THR A 87 -16.82 -5.81 -3.48
CA THR A 87 -15.78 -6.21 -4.45
C THR A 87 -14.41 -5.68 -4.04
N GLN A 88 -14.32 -4.40 -3.65
CA GLN A 88 -13.03 -3.78 -3.29
C GLN A 88 -12.45 -4.40 -2.01
N LEU A 89 -13.27 -4.66 -0.99
CA LEU A 89 -12.85 -5.34 0.23
C LEU A 89 -12.35 -6.77 -0.05
N ARG A 90 -13.02 -7.50 -0.95
CA ARG A 90 -12.55 -8.83 -1.37
C ARG A 90 -11.24 -8.77 -2.17
N LEU A 91 -11.03 -7.75 -2.98
CA LEU A 91 -9.77 -7.51 -3.68
C LEU A 91 -8.64 -7.19 -2.67
N MET A 92 -8.90 -6.36 -1.66
CA MET A 92 -7.96 -6.13 -0.56
C MET A 92 -7.62 -7.43 0.18
N LYS A 93 -8.63 -8.26 0.50
CA LYS A 93 -8.39 -9.56 1.12
C LYS A 93 -7.54 -10.47 0.25
N ALA A 94 -7.85 -10.54 -1.05
CA ALA A 94 -7.08 -11.31 -2.02
C ALA A 94 -5.64 -10.80 -2.17
N ALA A 95 -5.39 -9.51 -1.89
CA ALA A 95 -4.05 -8.92 -1.86
C ALA A 95 -3.25 -9.23 -0.58
N GLY A 96 -3.83 -9.96 0.38
CA GLY A 96 -3.19 -10.29 1.66
C GLY A 96 -3.42 -9.27 2.77
N ILE A 97 -4.37 -8.35 2.63
CA ILE A 97 -4.77 -7.46 3.72
C ILE A 97 -5.56 -8.26 4.79
N ASP A 98 -5.21 -8.05 6.06
CA ASP A 98 -5.91 -8.66 7.20
C ASP A 98 -6.86 -7.67 7.89
N ILE A 99 -6.47 -6.38 7.92
CA ILE A 99 -7.19 -5.30 8.58
C ILE A 99 -7.49 -4.21 7.54
N VAL A 100 -8.76 -3.83 7.40
CA VAL A 100 -9.12 -2.58 6.71
C VAL A 100 -9.25 -1.45 7.72
N ALA A 101 -8.60 -0.32 7.44
CA ALA A 101 -8.77 0.92 8.19
C ALA A 101 -9.62 1.90 7.39
N SER A 102 -10.45 2.70 8.09
CA SER A 102 -11.11 3.84 7.46
C SER A 102 -11.37 4.96 8.44
N TYR A 103 -11.14 6.19 7.99
CA TYR A 103 -11.70 7.38 8.60
C TYR A 103 -13.22 7.45 8.56
N VAL A 104 -13.80 8.00 9.62
CA VAL A 104 -15.13 8.62 9.63
C VAL A 104 -14.95 10.14 9.55
N PHE A 105 -14.95 10.68 8.33
CA PHE A 105 -14.87 12.13 8.14
C PHE A 105 -16.14 12.80 8.67
N TRP A 106 -16.03 13.66 9.67
CA TRP A 106 -17.18 14.25 10.32
C TRP A 106 -17.96 15.15 9.34
N ASN A 107 -17.30 16.02 8.58
CA ASN A 107 -17.89 16.90 7.56
C ASN A 107 -18.62 16.15 6.44
N HIS A 108 -18.24 14.91 6.15
CA HIS A 108 -18.96 14.04 5.22
C HIS A 108 -20.34 13.71 5.81
N HIS A 109 -20.41 13.24 7.05
CA HIS A 109 -21.67 12.84 7.68
C HIS A 109 -22.49 14.03 8.22
N GLN A 110 -21.77 15.11 8.50
CA GLN A 110 -22.03 16.29 9.32
C GLN A 110 -22.20 17.68 8.67
N ALA A 111 -22.51 17.77 7.38
CA ALA A 111 -22.20 19.01 6.62
C ALA A 111 -22.89 20.30 7.14
N GLN A 112 -24.04 20.17 7.80
CA GLN A 112 -24.75 21.25 8.47
C GLN A 112 -25.10 20.83 9.91
N PRO A 113 -25.33 21.78 10.85
CA PRO A 113 -25.81 21.44 12.19
C PRO A 113 -27.11 20.63 12.11
N GLY A 114 -27.22 19.55 12.89
CA GLY A 114 -28.41 18.70 12.90
C GLY A 114 -28.11 17.22 13.05
N ALA A 115 -28.91 16.36 12.41
CA ALA A 115 -28.71 14.91 12.45
C ALA A 115 -27.54 14.47 11.56
N ILE A 116 -26.84 13.42 11.99
CA ILE A 116 -25.76 12.80 11.22
C ILE A 116 -26.38 11.91 10.12
N ASN A 117 -25.87 12.01 8.89
CA ASN A 117 -26.36 11.23 7.76
C ASN A 117 -25.50 9.97 7.52
N TRP A 118 -26.10 8.80 7.75
CA TRP A 118 -25.50 7.48 7.54
C TRP A 118 -26.01 6.76 6.28
N GLN A 119 -26.67 7.45 5.34
CA GLN A 119 -27.23 6.84 4.14
C GLN A 119 -26.23 6.77 2.96
N GLY A 120 -26.44 5.82 2.05
CA GLY A 120 -25.67 5.71 0.81
C GLY A 120 -24.18 5.45 1.07
N ASN A 121 -23.30 6.28 0.49
CA ASN A 121 -21.85 6.17 0.67
C ASN A 121 -21.38 6.49 2.10
N ARG A 122 -22.30 6.90 2.99
CA ARG A 122 -22.01 7.24 4.40
C ARG A 122 -22.38 6.11 5.36
N ASP A 123 -22.82 4.95 4.87
CA ASP A 123 -23.26 3.83 5.70
C ASP A 123 -22.08 3.02 6.27
N LEU A 124 -21.59 3.46 7.44
CA LEU A 124 -20.51 2.79 8.17
C LEU A 124 -20.87 1.35 8.56
N ARG A 125 -22.10 1.12 9.02
CA ARG A 125 -22.54 -0.21 9.46
C ARG A 125 -22.43 -1.22 8.33
N ARG A 126 -22.98 -0.89 7.17
CA ARG A 126 -22.93 -1.77 5.99
C ARG A 126 -21.50 -2.01 5.54
N PHE A 127 -20.65 -0.98 5.51
CA PHE A 127 -19.24 -1.14 5.16
C PHE A 127 -18.54 -2.16 6.08
N VAL A 128 -18.73 -2.04 7.40
CA VAL A 128 -18.13 -2.97 8.38
C VAL A 128 -18.69 -4.40 8.24
N GLN A 129 -19.99 -4.55 7.96
CA GLN A 129 -20.59 -5.87 7.68
C GLN A 129 -20.01 -6.53 6.43
N LEU A 130 -19.77 -5.74 5.36
CA LEU A 130 -19.12 -6.23 4.15
C LEU A 130 -17.66 -6.61 4.42
N ALA A 131 -16.94 -5.86 5.25
CA ALA A 131 -15.58 -6.20 5.65
C ALA A 131 -15.55 -7.55 6.40
N GLN A 132 -16.50 -7.77 7.31
CA GLN A 132 -16.68 -9.07 7.98
C GLN A 132 -16.94 -10.20 6.97
N ALA A 133 -17.85 -9.98 6.01
CA ALA A 133 -18.18 -10.97 4.98
C ALA A 133 -17.03 -11.24 3.99
N ALA A 134 -16.07 -10.31 3.87
CA ALA A 134 -14.82 -10.49 3.15
C ALA A 134 -13.71 -11.15 4.00
N GLY A 135 -13.95 -11.39 5.29
CA GLY A 135 -12.95 -11.98 6.20
C GLY A 135 -11.85 -10.99 6.62
N LEU A 136 -12.18 -9.70 6.68
CA LEU A 136 -11.31 -8.62 7.15
C LEU A 136 -11.69 -8.21 8.57
N LYS A 137 -10.67 -7.93 9.38
CA LYS A 137 -10.82 -7.18 10.63
C LYS A 137 -10.89 -5.68 10.30
N VAL A 138 -11.41 -4.86 11.21
CA VAL A 138 -11.64 -3.43 10.97
C VAL A 138 -11.03 -2.58 12.08
N VAL A 139 -10.32 -1.52 11.70
CA VAL A 139 -9.98 -0.38 12.56
C VAL A 139 -10.77 0.84 12.08
N VAL A 140 -11.57 1.43 12.97
CA VAL A 140 -12.35 2.65 12.65
C VAL A 140 -11.61 3.87 13.19
N ARG A 141 -11.15 4.76 12.31
CA ARG A 141 -10.43 5.97 12.71
C ARG A 141 -11.48 7.08 12.94
N LEU A 142 -11.78 7.35 14.20
CA LEU A 142 -13.00 8.06 14.63
C LEU A 142 -12.97 9.57 14.35
N GLY A 143 -11.79 10.15 14.17
CA GLY A 143 -11.59 11.60 14.25
C GLY A 143 -11.57 12.07 15.72
N PRO A 144 -12.01 13.31 16.02
CA PRO A 144 -12.82 14.16 15.15
C PRO A 144 -12.02 14.83 14.04
N TRP A 145 -10.71 15.01 14.23
CA TRP A 145 -9.78 15.39 13.18
C TRP A 145 -9.17 14.14 12.56
N ALA A 146 -9.33 14.00 11.24
CA ALA A 146 -8.79 12.91 10.42
C ALA A 146 -7.60 13.36 9.55
N HIS A 147 -7.44 14.67 9.32
CA HIS A 147 -6.64 15.21 8.21
C HIS A 147 -7.13 14.63 6.88
N GLY A 148 -6.44 13.61 6.34
CA GLY A 148 -6.81 12.85 5.15
C GLY A 148 -7.03 13.70 3.91
N GLU A 149 -6.31 14.81 3.81
CA GLU A 149 -6.47 15.87 2.80
C GLU A 149 -7.93 16.27 2.59
N ALA A 150 -8.71 16.28 3.68
CA ALA A 150 -10.08 16.77 3.70
C ALA A 150 -10.13 18.21 4.20
N ARG A 151 -11.13 18.97 3.75
CA ARG A 151 -11.46 20.31 4.24
C ARG A 151 -11.53 20.30 5.77
N TYR A 152 -10.75 21.17 6.41
CA TYR A 152 -10.59 21.25 7.87
C TYR A 152 -10.34 19.89 8.53
N GLY A 153 -9.56 19.03 7.88
CA GLY A 153 -9.21 17.70 8.37
C GLY A 153 -10.42 16.83 8.70
N GLY A 154 -11.56 17.07 8.05
CA GLY A 154 -12.79 16.35 8.30
C GLY A 154 -13.70 16.97 9.34
N ILE A 155 -13.35 18.09 10.00
CA ILE A 155 -14.27 18.80 10.90
C ILE A 155 -15.24 19.68 10.08
N PRO A 156 -16.55 19.73 10.39
CA PRO A 156 -17.48 20.60 9.68
C PRO A 156 -17.17 22.09 9.84
N ASP A 157 -17.40 22.88 8.78
CA ASP A 157 -17.23 24.34 8.76
C ASP A 157 -17.87 25.04 9.96
N TRP A 158 -19.14 24.73 10.23
CA TRP A 158 -19.91 25.35 11.32
C TRP A 158 -19.33 25.08 12.72
N VAL A 159 -18.49 24.06 12.88
CA VAL A 159 -17.74 23.79 14.11
C VAL A 159 -16.51 24.69 14.15
N VAL A 160 -15.70 24.66 13.08
CA VAL A 160 -14.45 25.43 12.97
C VAL A 160 -14.70 26.93 13.11
N ASP A 161 -15.76 27.45 12.51
CA ASP A 161 -16.11 28.88 12.52
C ASP A 161 -16.58 29.39 13.88
N LYS A 162 -17.08 28.49 14.74
CA LYS A 162 -17.79 28.88 15.98
C LYS A 162 -16.96 28.68 17.24
N MET A 163 -16.13 27.65 17.32
CA MET A 163 -15.48 27.24 18.57
C MET A 163 -14.03 26.76 18.38
N PRO A 164 -13.18 26.83 19.43
CA PRO A 164 -11.87 26.20 19.41
C PRO A 164 -11.98 24.68 19.22
N THR A 165 -11.31 24.14 18.21
CA THR A 165 -11.30 22.70 17.92
C THR A 165 -10.03 22.02 18.44
N ARG A 166 -10.02 20.68 18.45
CA ARG A 166 -8.87 19.84 18.83
C ARG A 166 -8.29 20.14 20.23
N ARG A 167 -9.17 20.51 21.16
CA ARG A 167 -8.89 20.70 22.59
C ARG A 167 -10.15 20.43 23.41
N ASN A 168 -10.03 20.32 24.73
CA ASN A 168 -11.15 20.12 25.66
C ASN A 168 -11.98 21.38 25.89
N ASP A 169 -12.41 22.02 24.80
CA ASP A 169 -13.45 23.05 24.86
C ASP A 169 -14.81 22.35 25.07
N PRO A 170 -15.63 22.77 26.05
CA PRO A 170 -16.89 22.09 26.36
C PRO A 170 -17.90 22.07 25.20
N GLU A 171 -17.97 23.13 24.40
CA GLU A 171 -18.90 23.18 23.26
C GLU A 171 -18.46 22.21 22.18
N TYR A 172 -17.17 22.22 21.83
CA TYR A 172 -16.57 21.26 20.91
C TYR A 172 -16.78 19.82 21.36
N LEU A 173 -16.45 19.50 22.62
CA LEU A 173 -16.59 18.15 23.15
C LEU A 173 -18.05 17.67 23.18
N GLY A 174 -19.03 18.55 23.41
CA GLY A 174 -20.45 18.20 23.32
C GLY A 174 -20.90 17.83 21.91
N HIS A 175 -20.22 18.31 20.88
CA HIS A 175 -20.44 17.86 19.50
C HIS A 175 -19.70 16.56 19.18
N VAL A 176 -18.46 16.41 19.65
CA VAL A 176 -17.66 15.18 19.52
C VAL A 176 -18.34 13.99 20.20
N GLU A 177 -18.89 14.20 21.40
CA GLU A 177 -19.64 13.19 22.13
C GLU A 177 -20.82 12.64 21.31
N ARG A 178 -21.58 13.53 20.67
CA ARG A 178 -22.69 13.13 19.78
C ARG A 178 -22.20 12.36 18.56
N LEU A 179 -21.12 12.81 17.93
CA LEU A 179 -20.49 12.07 16.83
C LEU A 179 -20.11 10.66 17.26
N TYR A 180 -19.44 10.51 18.41
CA TYR A 180 -19.02 9.21 18.91
C TYR A 180 -20.20 8.32 19.31
N ALA A 181 -21.26 8.88 19.90
CA ALA A 181 -22.49 8.14 20.20
C ALA A 181 -23.19 7.59 18.94
N GLU A 182 -23.22 8.38 17.86
CA GLU A 182 -23.74 7.94 16.57
C GLU A 182 -22.87 6.85 15.95
N ILE A 183 -21.55 6.98 15.97
CA ILE A 183 -20.63 5.92 15.53
C ILE A 183 -20.83 4.65 16.37
N GLY A 184 -20.94 4.77 17.70
CA GLY A 184 -21.25 3.66 18.60
C GLY A 184 -22.54 2.94 18.22
N THR A 185 -23.58 3.70 17.82
CA THR A 185 -24.84 3.14 17.30
C THR A 185 -24.63 2.37 15.99
N GLN A 186 -23.85 2.91 15.05
CA GLN A 186 -23.50 2.22 13.80
C GLN A 186 -22.66 0.95 14.02
N LEU A 187 -21.87 0.90 15.10
CA LEU A 187 -21.00 -0.24 15.40
C LEU A 187 -21.57 -1.22 16.45
N LYS A 188 -22.79 -0.96 16.96
CA LYS A 188 -23.47 -1.86 17.89
C LYS A 188 -23.53 -3.29 17.32
N GLY A 189 -23.07 -4.27 18.10
CA GLY A 189 -22.99 -5.67 17.70
C GLY A 189 -21.81 -6.04 16.77
N LEU A 190 -21.01 -5.07 16.31
CA LEU A 190 -19.90 -5.29 15.38
C LEU A 190 -18.50 -5.19 16.02
N LEU A 191 -18.44 -4.85 17.32
CA LEU A 191 -17.18 -4.85 18.07
C LEU A 191 -16.66 -6.27 18.32
N TRP A 192 -15.34 -6.39 18.45
CA TRP A 192 -14.66 -7.65 18.74
C TRP A 192 -15.28 -8.41 19.93
N LYS A 193 -15.55 -7.71 21.04
CA LYS A 193 -16.21 -8.28 22.22
C LYS A 193 -17.60 -8.86 22.00
N ASN A 194 -18.24 -8.53 20.87
CA ASN A 194 -19.54 -9.04 20.45
C ASN A 194 -19.42 -10.14 19.36
N GLY A 195 -18.20 -10.53 18.97
CA GLY A 195 -17.94 -11.44 17.85
C GLY A 195 -17.90 -10.76 16.48
N GLY A 196 -17.86 -9.43 16.43
CA GLY A 196 -17.77 -8.66 15.19
C GLY A 196 -16.33 -8.35 14.76
N PRO A 197 -16.12 -7.73 13.59
CA PRO A 197 -14.79 -7.53 13.01
C PRO A 197 -14.04 -6.31 13.56
N VAL A 198 -14.69 -5.40 14.30
CA VAL A 198 -14.05 -4.15 14.75
C VAL A 198 -13.13 -4.43 15.93
N ILE A 199 -11.84 -4.44 15.64
CA ILE A 199 -10.76 -4.76 16.59
C ILE A 199 -10.10 -3.52 17.18
N GLY A 200 -10.35 -2.34 16.61
CA GLY A 200 -9.72 -1.14 17.11
C GLY A 200 -10.37 0.13 16.66
N VAL A 201 -10.04 1.20 17.37
CA VAL A 201 -10.38 2.56 17.00
C VAL A 201 -9.15 3.45 17.11
N GLN A 202 -9.02 4.40 16.20
CA GLN A 202 -8.03 5.48 16.34
C GLN A 202 -8.72 6.74 16.84
N LEU A 203 -8.09 7.40 17.82
CA LEU A 203 -8.50 8.68 18.39
C LEU A 203 -7.59 9.77 17.83
N GLU A 204 -8.18 10.87 17.34
CA GLU A 204 -7.40 11.96 16.73
C GLU A 204 -6.55 11.48 15.53
N ASN A 205 -5.78 12.39 14.93
CA ASN A 205 -4.78 12.12 13.91
C ASN A 205 -3.72 13.24 13.88
N GLU A 206 -2.44 12.89 13.88
CA GLU A 206 -1.32 13.86 13.80
C GLU A 206 -1.45 14.97 14.85
N TYR A 207 -1.41 14.58 16.13
CA TYR A 207 -1.68 15.47 17.26
C TYR A 207 -0.47 15.63 18.18
N ASN A 208 0.15 16.80 18.16
CA ASN A 208 1.31 17.13 18.98
C ASN A 208 1.09 18.34 19.91
N LEU A 209 -0.16 18.81 20.05
CA LEU A 209 -0.46 20.00 20.83
C LEU A 209 -0.31 19.72 22.33
N ARG A 210 0.29 20.67 23.07
CA ARG A 210 0.49 20.61 24.53
C ARG A 210 -0.28 21.72 25.26
N GLY A 211 -0.42 21.58 26.58
CA GLY A 211 -1.04 22.56 27.48
C GLY A 211 -2.44 22.18 27.97
N ALA A 212 -3.09 23.11 28.67
CA ALA A 212 -4.38 22.88 29.33
C ALA A 212 -5.49 22.45 28.33
N GLY A 213 -6.06 21.27 28.57
CA GLY A 213 -7.07 20.66 27.71
C GLY A 213 -6.55 20.16 26.36
N ARG A 214 -5.24 19.93 26.23
CA ARG A 214 -4.57 19.40 25.03
C ARG A 214 -3.70 18.19 25.41
N GLY A 215 -2.96 17.64 24.45
CA GLY A 215 -2.07 16.49 24.62
C GLY A 215 -2.78 15.30 25.26
N GLU A 216 -2.14 14.74 26.29
CA GLU A 216 -2.65 13.55 27.00
C GLU A 216 -4.07 13.73 27.55
N ALA A 217 -4.37 14.92 28.10
CA ALA A 217 -5.69 15.21 28.66
C ALA A 217 -6.78 15.18 27.59
N HIS A 218 -6.48 15.65 26.37
CA HIS A 218 -7.42 15.62 25.26
C HIS A 218 -7.65 14.19 24.77
N ILE A 219 -6.59 13.43 24.50
CA ILE A 219 -6.70 12.04 24.05
C ILE A 219 -7.42 11.16 25.08
N ARG A 220 -7.12 11.32 26.37
CA ARG A 220 -7.83 10.63 27.47
C ARG A 220 -9.33 10.97 27.47
N THR A 221 -9.67 12.23 27.22
CA THR A 221 -11.07 12.67 27.13
C THR A 221 -11.76 12.03 25.93
N LEU A 222 -11.12 11.99 24.75
CA LEU A 222 -11.66 11.32 23.57
C LEU A 222 -11.86 9.82 23.83
N LYS A 223 -10.90 9.14 24.48
CA LYS A 223 -11.06 7.73 24.87
C LYS A 223 -12.24 7.52 25.81
N ALA A 224 -12.42 8.38 26.80
CA ALA A 224 -13.56 8.33 27.72
C ALA A 224 -14.90 8.52 26.98
N LEU A 225 -14.97 9.44 26.02
CA LEU A 225 -16.16 9.61 25.17
C LEU A 225 -16.43 8.39 24.29
N ALA A 226 -15.38 7.77 23.73
CA ALA A 226 -15.51 6.55 22.94
C ALA A 226 -16.05 5.39 23.79
N LEU A 227 -15.51 5.21 25.00
CA LEU A 227 -16.01 4.23 25.97
C LEU A 227 -17.46 4.50 26.36
N LYS A 228 -17.83 5.76 26.61
CA LYS A 228 -19.22 6.18 26.89
C LYS A 228 -20.17 5.85 25.73
N ALA A 229 -19.70 5.95 24.49
CA ALA A 229 -20.43 5.52 23.30
C ALA A 229 -20.48 4.00 23.10
N GLY A 230 -19.89 3.21 23.99
CA GLY A 230 -19.85 1.75 23.94
C GLY A 230 -18.73 1.18 23.05
N LEU A 231 -17.83 2.02 22.53
CA LEU A 231 -16.68 1.64 21.69
C LEU A 231 -15.55 1.05 22.53
N ASP A 232 -15.83 -0.07 23.16
CA ASP A 232 -14.89 -0.87 23.96
C ASP A 232 -14.27 -1.98 23.09
N VAL A 233 -13.01 -1.77 22.72
CA VAL A 233 -12.26 -2.53 21.71
C VAL A 233 -10.86 -2.89 22.19
N PRO A 234 -10.24 -3.97 21.68
CA PRO A 234 -8.93 -4.38 22.14
C PRO A 234 -7.81 -3.39 21.79
N LEU A 235 -7.96 -2.57 20.75
CA LEU A 235 -6.92 -1.64 20.30
C LEU A 235 -7.44 -0.20 20.28
N TYR A 236 -6.81 0.68 21.04
CA TYR A 236 -6.94 2.14 20.90
C TYR A 236 -5.62 2.68 20.35
N THR A 237 -5.67 3.40 19.24
CA THR A 237 -4.47 3.94 18.60
C THR A 237 -4.49 5.46 18.49
N VAL A 238 -3.30 6.03 18.34
CA VAL A 238 -3.05 7.43 17.99
C VAL A 238 -1.88 7.48 17.00
N THR A 239 -1.76 8.55 16.24
CA THR A 239 -0.58 8.82 15.43
C THR A 239 0.69 8.95 16.28
N GLY A 240 1.78 8.32 15.84
CA GLY A 240 3.06 8.18 16.53
C GLY A 240 4.17 9.15 16.14
N TRP A 241 3.97 10.01 15.12
CA TRP A 241 5.01 10.93 14.62
C TRP A 241 4.80 12.38 15.04
N ASP A 242 5.71 13.25 14.62
CA ASP A 242 5.71 14.70 14.90
C ASP A 242 5.64 15.01 16.40
N GLN A 243 6.36 14.23 17.21
CA GLN A 243 6.47 14.39 18.67
C GLN A 243 5.09 14.37 19.36
N THR A 244 4.23 13.47 18.88
CA THR A 244 2.90 13.19 19.43
C THR A 244 2.91 13.07 20.95
N VAL A 245 1.83 13.53 21.59
CA VAL A 245 1.68 13.46 23.05
C VAL A 245 0.36 12.78 23.37
N TYR A 246 0.44 11.66 24.08
CA TYR A 246 -0.69 10.82 24.40
C TYR A 246 -0.54 10.19 25.79
N PRO A 247 -1.64 9.74 26.42
CA PRO A 247 -1.58 9.07 27.72
C PRO A 247 -0.92 7.68 27.57
N SER A 248 0.33 7.58 28.02
CA SER A 248 1.12 6.33 27.99
C SER A 248 0.33 5.16 28.60
N GLY A 249 0.37 4.00 27.93
CA GLY A 249 -0.34 2.78 28.32
C GLY A 249 -1.84 2.77 28.00
N GLU A 250 -2.50 3.92 27.81
CA GLU A 250 -3.93 3.95 27.50
C GLU A 250 -4.23 3.82 25.98
N VAL A 251 -3.27 4.16 25.13
CA VAL A 251 -3.35 4.04 23.66
C VAL A 251 -1.99 3.59 23.12
N MET A 252 -1.96 3.10 21.88
CA MET A 252 -0.72 2.72 21.19
C MET A 252 -0.44 3.63 19.99
N PRO A 253 0.81 4.09 19.81
CA PRO A 253 1.18 4.87 18.63
C PRO A 253 1.20 3.97 17.38
N VAL A 254 0.77 4.54 16.26
CA VAL A 254 0.98 3.98 14.92
C VAL A 254 1.84 4.92 14.08
N PHE A 255 2.72 4.38 13.26
CA PHE A 255 3.75 5.13 12.52
C PHE A 255 3.51 5.11 11.00
N GLY A 256 4.25 5.92 10.27
CA GLY A 256 4.15 6.01 8.81
C GLY A 256 5.48 6.31 8.14
N GLY A 257 5.41 6.54 6.83
CA GLY A 257 6.56 6.96 6.02
C GLY A 257 6.22 6.94 4.53
N TYR A 258 6.73 7.90 3.77
CA TYR A 258 6.42 8.06 2.35
C TYR A 258 7.69 8.17 1.51
N ALA A 259 7.61 7.68 0.26
CA ALA A 259 8.74 7.70 -0.67
C ALA A 259 9.10 9.10 -1.21
N ASP A 260 8.23 10.10 -1.04
CA ASP A 260 8.46 11.53 -1.30
C ASP A 260 7.53 12.34 -0.37
N GLU A 261 7.65 13.66 -0.38
CA GLU A 261 6.84 14.62 0.35
C GLU A 261 6.07 15.53 -0.63
N PRO A 262 4.87 15.14 -1.09
CA PRO A 262 4.03 16.00 -1.92
C PRO A 262 3.68 17.34 -1.24
N TRP A 263 3.65 17.37 0.08
CA TRP A 263 3.41 18.58 0.88
C TRP A 263 4.65 19.49 1.00
N ALA A 264 5.85 19.09 0.58
CA ALA A 264 7.02 19.95 0.66
C ALA A 264 6.87 21.22 -0.22
N THR A 265 7.62 22.27 0.10
CA THR A 265 7.59 23.55 -0.63
C THR A 265 8.67 23.65 -1.71
N SER A 266 9.64 22.73 -1.71
CA SER A 266 10.69 22.68 -2.74
C SER A 266 10.08 22.46 -4.12
N THR A 267 10.58 23.20 -5.11
CA THR A 267 10.26 23.00 -6.53
C THR A 267 11.26 22.10 -7.25
N LYS A 268 12.18 21.48 -6.50
CA LYS A 268 13.24 20.59 -6.99
C LYS A 268 13.11 19.19 -6.37
N GLU A 269 13.89 18.24 -6.88
CA GLU A 269 14.08 16.93 -6.26
C GLU A 269 14.50 17.08 -4.79
N LEU A 270 13.95 16.23 -3.92
CA LEU A 270 14.26 16.23 -2.49
C LEU A 270 15.40 15.26 -2.21
N PRO A 271 16.21 15.50 -1.16
CA PRO A 271 17.23 14.55 -0.72
C PRO A 271 16.67 13.13 -0.48
N PRO A 272 17.54 12.10 -0.51
CA PRO A 272 17.18 10.72 -0.17
C PRO A 272 16.37 10.59 1.12
N LYS A 273 15.31 9.78 1.08
CA LYS A 273 14.37 9.60 2.21
C LYS A 273 14.85 8.53 3.18
N GLU A 274 14.59 8.73 4.47
CA GLU A 274 14.96 7.77 5.51
C GLU A 274 14.12 6.48 5.47
N THR A 275 12.97 6.48 4.78
CA THR A 275 12.13 5.28 4.57
C THR A 275 12.83 4.17 3.79
N HIS A 276 13.93 4.50 3.11
CA HIS A 276 14.79 3.54 2.41
C HIS A 276 16.05 3.17 3.21
N ALA A 277 16.13 3.53 4.50
CA ALA A 277 17.21 3.18 5.42
C ALA A 277 16.68 2.49 6.68
N PHE A 278 17.40 1.47 7.16
CA PHE A 278 17.01 0.70 8.34
C PHE A 278 17.15 1.53 9.62
N ARG A 279 16.23 1.36 10.57
CA ARG A 279 16.22 2.07 11.85
C ARG A 279 16.67 1.15 12.97
N PHE A 280 17.60 1.66 13.79
CA PHE A 280 18.13 0.96 14.96
C PHE A 280 17.99 1.78 16.26
N GLY A 281 17.58 3.04 16.15
CA GLY A 281 17.34 3.96 17.27
C GLY A 281 15.86 4.29 17.38
N THR A 282 15.44 5.43 16.83
CA THR A 282 14.06 5.93 16.91
C THR A 282 13.09 5.24 15.94
N ARG A 283 11.87 5.01 16.41
CA ARG A 283 10.72 4.58 15.57
C ARG A 283 9.99 5.76 14.92
N VAL A 284 10.19 6.98 15.43
CA VAL A 284 9.57 8.20 14.91
C VAL A 284 10.31 8.65 13.66
N SER A 285 9.57 8.85 12.57
CA SER A 285 10.12 9.40 11.34
C SER A 285 10.28 10.92 11.45
N GLY A 286 11.44 11.43 11.06
CA GLY A 286 11.79 12.85 11.10
C GLY A 286 11.30 13.64 9.88
N ASP A 287 10.78 12.95 8.86
CA ASP A 287 10.43 13.53 7.56
C ASP A 287 8.96 13.27 7.15
N LEU A 288 8.12 12.93 8.14
CA LEU A 288 6.65 12.92 8.04
C LEU A 288 6.11 14.34 8.24
N GLY A 289 5.45 14.89 7.21
CA GLY A 289 4.97 16.26 7.19
C GLY A 289 3.63 16.46 7.89
N ALA A 290 3.66 16.57 9.22
CA ALA A 290 2.50 17.04 9.97
C ALA A 290 2.23 18.55 9.74
N GLN A 291 0.99 18.99 9.95
CA GLN A 291 0.59 20.40 9.82
C GLN A 291 1.15 21.31 10.93
N THR A 292 1.69 20.70 11.98
CA THR A 292 2.31 21.34 13.14
C THR A 292 3.77 20.94 13.24
N ARG A 293 4.56 21.66 14.04
CA ARG A 293 5.93 21.25 14.41
C ARG A 293 6.13 21.52 15.89
N ALA A 294 6.51 20.49 16.63
CA ALA A 294 7.03 20.63 17.99
C ALA A 294 8.57 20.57 17.97
N HIS A 295 9.21 20.90 19.10
CA HIS A 295 10.68 20.83 19.26
C HIS A 295 11.13 19.96 20.45
N GLU A 296 10.22 19.32 21.18
CA GLU A 296 10.49 18.49 22.36
C GLU A 296 10.04 17.04 22.12
N PRO A 297 10.79 16.02 22.60
CA PRO A 297 10.40 14.62 22.44
C PRO A 297 8.96 14.34 22.88
N GLY A 298 8.23 13.59 22.06
CA GLY A 298 6.87 13.12 22.34
C GLY A 298 6.82 11.87 23.20
N THR A 299 5.60 11.41 23.50
CA THR A 299 5.37 10.16 24.24
C THR A 299 5.78 8.94 23.40
N ALA A 300 5.71 9.02 22.06
CA ALA A 300 6.12 7.92 21.17
C ALA A 300 7.58 7.52 21.32
N GLU A 301 8.46 8.50 21.54
CA GLU A 301 9.88 8.30 21.79
C GLU A 301 10.12 7.68 23.17
N THR A 302 9.40 8.13 24.21
CA THR A 302 9.57 7.61 25.57
C THR A 302 8.95 6.22 25.77
N ASP A 303 7.86 5.91 25.05
CA ASP A 303 7.16 4.63 25.14
C ASP A 303 7.77 3.55 24.24
N GLN A 304 8.88 3.82 23.55
CA GLN A 304 9.44 2.91 22.56
C GLN A 304 9.59 1.46 23.08
N ASP A 305 10.00 1.25 24.33
CA ASP A 305 10.16 -0.10 24.90
C ASP A 305 8.91 -0.62 25.63
N LEU A 306 7.83 0.16 25.66
CA LEU A 306 6.57 -0.14 26.35
C LEU A 306 5.43 -0.52 25.39
N VAL A 307 5.54 -0.16 24.11
CA VAL A 307 4.52 -0.40 23.07
C VAL A 307 5.13 -1.10 21.85
N PRO A 308 4.34 -1.90 21.10
CA PRO A 308 4.84 -2.53 19.88
C PRO A 308 5.06 -1.50 18.76
N PHE A 309 5.92 -1.81 17.79
CA PHE A 309 6.13 -0.95 16.62
C PHE A 309 5.06 -1.23 15.55
N LEU A 310 4.00 -0.42 15.50
CA LEU A 310 2.87 -0.61 14.59
C LEU A 310 2.87 0.47 13.49
N GLY A 311 2.72 0.10 12.22
CA GLY A 311 2.54 1.04 11.11
C GLY A 311 1.07 1.26 10.76
N ALA A 312 0.67 2.45 10.35
CA ALA A 312 -0.64 2.71 9.76
C ALA A 312 -0.54 3.46 8.43
N GLU A 313 0.49 4.30 8.26
CA GLU A 313 0.59 5.23 7.13
C GLU A 313 1.90 5.12 6.37
N TYR A 314 2.30 3.90 6.03
CA TYR A 314 3.32 3.72 5.00
C TYR A 314 2.68 3.93 3.62
N GLY A 315 3.17 4.92 2.88
CA GLY A 315 2.66 5.28 1.57
C GLY A 315 2.67 4.11 0.60
N ALA A 316 1.51 3.53 0.26
CA ALA A 316 1.42 2.58 -0.87
C ALA A 316 1.29 3.29 -2.24
N GLY A 317 1.33 4.61 -2.20
CA GLY A 317 1.26 5.58 -3.27
C GLY A 317 1.53 6.97 -2.69
N LEU A 318 1.20 8.04 -3.42
CA LEU A 318 1.30 9.42 -2.96
C LEU A 318 0.08 10.24 -3.41
N PRO A 319 -0.42 11.16 -2.55
CA PRO A 319 -1.44 12.12 -2.97
C PRO A 319 -0.84 13.10 -3.98
N ALA A 320 -1.69 13.66 -4.83
CA ALA A 320 -1.30 14.76 -5.71
C ALA A 320 -1.53 16.09 -4.98
N MET A 321 -0.46 16.89 -4.85
CA MET A 321 -0.53 18.26 -4.36
C MET A 321 -0.21 19.20 -5.51
N TYR A 322 -0.88 20.35 -5.61
CA TYR A 322 -0.73 21.25 -6.77
C TYR A 322 0.73 21.65 -7.03
N ARG A 323 1.47 21.92 -5.95
CA ARG A 323 2.88 22.36 -5.99
C ARG A 323 3.91 21.26 -6.23
N ARG A 324 3.62 20.01 -5.84
CA ARG A 324 4.50 18.84 -6.07
C ARG A 324 3.69 17.64 -6.52
N ARG A 325 3.85 17.27 -7.79
CA ARG A 325 3.06 16.26 -8.50
C ARG A 325 3.93 15.06 -8.82
N THR A 326 4.28 14.34 -7.77
CA THR A 326 5.16 13.18 -7.83
C THR A 326 4.47 11.99 -8.50
N LEU A 327 5.22 11.19 -9.24
CA LEU A 327 4.76 9.90 -9.77
C LEU A 327 5.73 8.81 -9.33
N VAL A 328 5.28 7.92 -8.43
CA VAL A 328 6.14 6.87 -7.84
C VAL A 328 6.09 5.59 -8.65
N SER A 329 7.25 4.93 -8.77
CA SER A 329 7.33 3.58 -9.34
C SER A 329 6.92 2.53 -8.31
N PRO A 330 6.51 1.32 -8.74
CA PRO A 330 6.27 0.20 -7.84
C PRO A 330 7.46 -0.13 -6.92
N ASP A 331 8.69 -0.01 -7.42
CA ASP A 331 9.90 -0.30 -6.66
C ASP A 331 10.19 0.74 -5.59
N ASP A 332 9.85 2.02 -5.82
CA ASP A 332 9.96 3.08 -4.81
C ASP A 332 9.19 2.74 -3.53
N ILE A 333 8.05 2.07 -3.69
CA ILE A 333 7.18 1.63 -2.60
C ILE A 333 7.63 0.27 -2.07
N ALA A 334 7.82 -0.72 -2.95
CA ALA A 334 8.11 -2.10 -2.55
C ALA A 334 9.44 -2.23 -1.80
N ALA A 335 10.45 -1.42 -2.14
CA ALA A 335 11.74 -1.38 -1.44
C ALA A 335 11.62 -0.91 0.02
N MET A 336 10.57 -0.16 0.39
CA MET A 336 10.34 0.26 1.78
C MET A 336 10.01 -0.95 2.67
N LEU A 337 9.36 -1.99 2.15
CA LEU A 337 8.86 -3.11 2.96
C LEU A 337 9.96 -3.88 3.70
N PRO A 338 11.03 -4.40 3.04
CA PRO A 338 12.11 -5.04 3.76
C PRO A 338 12.79 -4.11 4.75
N VAL A 339 12.86 -2.80 4.45
CA VAL A 339 13.40 -1.79 5.35
C VAL A 339 12.56 -1.66 6.62
N GLN A 340 11.24 -1.46 6.49
CA GLN A 340 10.34 -1.30 7.64
C GLN A 340 10.25 -2.59 8.46
N LEU A 341 10.14 -3.74 7.80
CA LEU A 341 10.09 -5.04 8.47
C LEU A 341 11.39 -5.36 9.20
N GLY A 342 12.54 -5.10 8.57
CA GLY A 342 13.87 -5.28 9.19
C GLY A 342 14.15 -4.27 10.31
N SER A 343 13.49 -3.11 10.27
CA SER A 343 13.51 -2.11 11.36
C SER A 343 12.59 -2.45 12.54
N GLY A 344 11.87 -3.59 12.48
CA GLY A 344 11.09 -4.10 13.61
C GLY A 344 9.60 -3.82 13.56
N VAL A 345 9.06 -3.29 12.47
CA VAL A 345 7.61 -3.09 12.31
C VAL A 345 6.88 -4.43 12.48
N ASN A 346 5.89 -4.44 13.37
CA ASN A 346 5.09 -5.60 13.77
C ASN A 346 3.58 -5.44 13.49
N LEU A 347 3.22 -4.42 12.72
CA LEU A 347 2.01 -4.33 11.93
C LEU A 347 2.35 -3.47 10.71
N LEU A 348 2.20 -3.99 9.50
CA LEU A 348 2.51 -3.23 8.29
C LEU A 348 1.24 -2.56 7.75
N GLY A 349 1.07 -1.27 8.03
CA GLY A 349 -0.10 -0.50 7.64
C GLY A 349 0.15 0.48 6.50
N TYR A 350 -0.75 0.50 5.52
CA TYR A 350 -0.67 1.36 4.35
C TYR A 350 -1.70 2.48 4.35
N TYR A 351 -1.26 3.66 3.91
CA TYR A 351 -2.12 4.78 3.55
C TYR A 351 -1.73 5.29 2.15
N MET A 352 -2.61 5.37 1.17
CA MET A 352 -3.88 4.67 0.98
C MET A 352 -3.66 3.32 0.30
N PHE A 353 -4.47 2.31 0.61
CA PHE A 353 -4.47 1.06 -0.17
C PHE A 353 -5.51 1.07 -1.30
N HIS A 354 -6.60 1.81 -1.10
CA HIS A 354 -7.62 2.08 -2.11
C HIS A 354 -7.83 3.60 -2.24
N GLY A 355 -7.75 4.13 -3.47
CA GLY A 355 -8.02 5.54 -3.77
C GLY A 355 -9.49 5.92 -3.58
N GLY A 356 -9.91 7.09 -4.03
CA GLY A 356 -11.32 7.47 -3.97
C GLY A 356 -11.62 8.78 -4.65
N ARG A 357 -12.79 9.34 -4.32
CA ARG A 357 -13.20 10.68 -4.75
C ARG A 357 -13.76 11.46 -3.57
N ASN A 358 -13.35 12.71 -3.42
CA ASN A 358 -13.91 13.65 -2.47
C ASN A 358 -15.39 13.87 -2.79
N PRO A 359 -16.31 13.63 -1.83
CA PRO A 359 -17.70 14.00 -2.02
C PRO A 359 -17.84 15.53 -1.99
N LEU A 360 -18.88 16.04 -2.62
CA LEU A 360 -19.25 17.46 -2.50
C LEU A 360 -20.22 17.65 -1.32
N GLY A 361 -20.04 18.75 -0.61
CA GLY A 361 -20.98 19.25 0.38
C GLY A 361 -22.21 19.91 -0.26
N PRO A 362 -23.18 20.35 0.56
CA PRO A 362 -24.35 21.11 0.11
C PRO A 362 -23.95 22.31 -0.76
N GLY A 363 -24.73 22.60 -1.81
CA GLY A 363 -24.41 23.69 -2.76
C GLY A 363 -23.17 23.45 -3.62
N GLY A 364 -22.59 22.25 -3.59
CA GLY A 364 -21.38 21.91 -4.35
C GLY A 364 -20.07 22.34 -3.68
N ILE A 365 -20.09 22.64 -2.38
CA ILE A 365 -18.86 22.95 -1.61
C ILE A 365 -17.87 21.80 -1.73
N GLY A 366 -16.63 22.12 -2.09
CA GLY A 366 -15.54 21.15 -2.11
C GLY A 366 -15.16 20.69 -0.70
N LEU A 367 -14.94 19.38 -0.51
CA LEU A 367 -14.51 18.80 0.77
C LEU A 367 -13.05 18.33 0.74
N GLU A 368 -12.32 18.69 -0.31
CA GLU A 368 -10.87 18.61 -0.41
C GLU A 368 -10.16 19.58 0.53
N GLU A 369 -8.92 19.27 0.91
CA GLU A 369 -8.01 20.29 1.42
C GLU A 369 -7.66 21.29 0.32
N SER A 370 -7.93 22.58 0.56
CA SER A 370 -7.53 23.64 -0.35
C SER A 370 -7.13 24.91 0.39
N THR A 371 -6.14 25.61 -0.16
CA THR A 371 -5.72 26.94 0.28
C THR A 371 -6.85 27.98 0.20
N LEU A 372 -7.83 27.79 -0.70
CA LEU A 372 -9.06 28.62 -0.77
C LEU A 372 -9.90 28.54 0.51
N SER A 373 -9.74 27.46 1.27
CA SER A 373 -10.40 27.24 2.56
C SER A 373 -9.49 27.47 3.78
N GLY A 374 -8.25 27.90 3.54
CA GLY A 374 -7.22 28.03 4.57
C GLY A 374 -6.42 26.74 4.83
N GLY A 375 -6.51 25.74 3.96
CA GLY A 375 -5.68 24.53 4.02
C GLY A 375 -4.20 24.79 3.71
N TYR A 376 -3.33 23.86 4.09
CA TYR A 376 -1.89 23.95 3.83
C TYR A 376 -1.54 23.53 2.40
N ASN A 377 -2.31 22.60 1.85
CA ASN A 377 -2.16 22.10 0.50
C ASN A 377 -3.35 22.47 -0.40
N ASP A 378 -3.14 22.38 -1.71
CA ASP A 378 -4.20 22.25 -2.69
C ASP A 378 -4.13 20.83 -3.26
N VAL A 379 -5.20 20.07 -3.07
CA VAL A 379 -5.41 18.76 -3.72
C VAL A 379 -6.54 18.84 -4.74
N PRO A 380 -6.69 17.85 -5.64
CA PRO A 380 -7.82 17.81 -6.55
C PRO A 380 -9.15 17.84 -5.79
N ARG A 381 -10.11 18.58 -6.34
CA ARG A 381 -11.42 18.81 -5.73
C ARG A 381 -12.26 17.54 -5.66
N ILE A 382 -12.13 16.67 -6.65
CA ILE A 382 -12.86 15.40 -6.72
C ILE A 382 -11.90 14.23 -6.62
N SER A 383 -10.81 14.17 -7.38
CA SER A 383 -9.93 12.99 -7.35
C SER A 383 -9.21 12.85 -6.01
N TYR A 384 -9.24 11.63 -5.47
CA TYR A 384 -8.39 11.21 -4.36
C TYR A 384 -7.72 9.87 -4.68
N ASP A 385 -7.17 9.78 -5.89
CA ASP A 385 -6.59 8.57 -6.45
C ASP A 385 -5.42 7.99 -5.65
N PHE A 386 -4.61 8.89 -5.08
CA PHE A 386 -3.47 8.58 -4.21
C PHE A 386 -2.36 7.74 -4.86
N GLN A 387 -2.44 7.41 -6.15
CA GLN A 387 -1.57 6.40 -6.72
C GLN A 387 -1.72 5.00 -6.08
N ALA A 388 -2.83 4.76 -5.39
CA ALA A 388 -3.02 3.59 -4.54
C ALA A 388 -3.00 2.26 -5.32
N PRO A 389 -2.61 1.14 -4.68
CA PRO A 389 -2.64 -0.20 -5.27
C PRO A 389 -3.95 -0.56 -5.97
N LEU A 390 -5.08 -0.12 -5.40
CA LEU A 390 -6.38 -0.10 -6.05
C LEU A 390 -6.80 1.35 -6.33
N GLY A 391 -7.03 1.68 -7.59
CA GLY A 391 -7.55 3.00 -7.98
C GLY A 391 -9.00 3.24 -7.51
N PRO A 392 -9.56 4.45 -7.69
CA PRO A 392 -10.89 4.83 -7.21
C PRO A 392 -12.03 3.91 -7.64
N ASP A 393 -11.92 3.22 -8.79
CA ASP A 393 -12.92 2.28 -9.30
C ASP A 393 -12.44 0.82 -9.26
N GLY A 394 -11.43 0.54 -8.42
CA GLY A 394 -10.83 -0.78 -8.24
C GLY A 394 -9.96 -1.25 -9.38
N GLN A 395 -9.34 -0.33 -10.14
CA GLN A 395 -8.30 -0.71 -11.10
C GLN A 395 -7.08 -1.21 -10.33
N GLN A 396 -6.56 -2.39 -10.68
CA GLN A 396 -5.30 -2.89 -10.13
C GLN A 396 -4.12 -2.13 -10.73
N ARG A 397 -3.23 -1.62 -9.88
CA ARG A 397 -1.99 -0.96 -10.30
C ARG A 397 -0.77 -1.86 -10.16
N PRO A 398 0.32 -1.59 -10.91
CA PRO A 398 1.55 -2.38 -10.81
C PRO A 398 2.14 -2.45 -9.40
N VAL A 399 1.97 -1.43 -8.56
CA VAL A 399 2.44 -1.48 -7.16
C VAL A 399 1.80 -2.64 -6.39
N LEU A 400 0.53 -2.96 -6.60
CA LEU A 400 -0.16 -4.06 -5.91
C LEU A 400 0.57 -5.40 -6.10
N THR A 401 1.04 -5.66 -7.33
CA THR A 401 1.69 -6.93 -7.65
C THR A 401 3.09 -7.05 -7.05
N HIS A 402 3.74 -5.94 -6.73
CA HIS A 402 5.03 -5.90 -6.04
C HIS A 402 4.88 -6.10 -4.52
N LEU A 403 3.75 -5.65 -3.94
CA LEU A 403 3.50 -5.77 -2.50
C LEU A 403 3.00 -7.16 -2.09
N ARG A 404 2.17 -7.82 -2.92
CA ARG A 404 1.53 -9.12 -2.61
C ARG A 404 2.50 -10.20 -2.08
N PRO A 405 3.69 -10.44 -2.68
CA PRO A 405 4.61 -11.44 -2.18
C PRO A 405 5.02 -11.22 -0.71
N PHE A 406 5.20 -9.96 -0.31
CA PHE A 406 5.50 -9.62 1.08
C PHE A 406 4.30 -9.84 2.00
N HIS A 407 3.08 -9.53 1.56
CA HIS A 407 1.89 -9.77 2.38
C HIS A 407 1.67 -11.25 2.66
N TYR A 408 1.88 -12.11 1.66
CA TYR A 408 1.80 -13.56 1.86
C TYR A 408 2.92 -14.07 2.76
N PHE A 409 4.12 -13.49 2.65
CA PHE A 409 5.22 -13.80 3.55
C PHE A 409 4.83 -13.49 5.00
N LEU A 410 4.24 -12.33 5.26
CA LEU A 410 3.78 -11.94 6.59
C LEU A 410 2.64 -12.85 7.09
N ARG A 411 1.73 -13.29 6.20
CA ARG A 411 0.67 -14.23 6.58
C ARG A 411 1.21 -15.57 7.06
N ASP A 412 2.26 -16.10 6.44
CA ASP A 412 2.76 -17.46 6.74
C ASP A 412 3.98 -17.49 7.69
N TYR A 413 4.77 -16.43 7.73
CA TYR A 413 6.01 -16.35 8.53
C TYR A 413 5.99 -15.18 9.52
N GLY A 414 4.98 -14.32 9.49
CA GLY A 414 4.87 -13.12 10.34
C GLY A 414 4.79 -13.43 11.82
N SER A 415 4.19 -14.55 12.23
CA SER A 415 4.18 -14.97 13.64
C SER A 415 5.59 -15.22 14.18
N GLN A 416 6.43 -15.91 13.40
CA GLN A 416 7.83 -16.15 13.76
C GLN A 416 8.60 -14.82 13.77
N LEU A 417 8.48 -14.03 12.70
CA LEU A 417 9.14 -12.74 12.54
C LEU A 417 8.79 -11.76 13.67
N ALA A 418 7.51 -11.67 14.05
CA ALA A 418 7.01 -10.78 15.08
C ALA A 418 7.73 -10.94 16.43
N SER A 419 8.18 -12.16 16.72
CA SER A 419 8.86 -12.52 17.96
C SER A 419 10.37 -12.27 17.95
N MET A 420 10.93 -11.79 16.83
CA MET A 420 12.36 -11.55 16.63
C MET A 420 12.75 -10.10 16.90
N THR A 421 13.97 -9.90 17.42
CA THR A 421 14.59 -8.59 17.68
C THR A 421 15.45 -8.15 16.50
N VAL A 422 15.45 -6.85 16.23
CA VAL A 422 16.31 -6.20 15.23
C VAL A 422 17.77 -6.25 15.66
N ARG A 423 18.65 -6.55 14.70
CA ARG A 423 20.10 -6.61 14.86
C ARG A 423 20.73 -5.64 13.87
N GLN A 424 21.62 -4.82 14.40
CA GLN A 424 22.35 -3.81 13.65
C GLN A 424 23.65 -4.40 13.08
N PRO A 425 23.99 -4.16 11.80
CA PRO A 425 25.27 -4.56 11.24
C PRO A 425 26.42 -3.67 11.74
N GLU A 426 27.67 -4.12 11.59
CA GLU A 426 28.86 -3.36 11.99
C GLU A 426 28.96 -1.99 11.29
N ARG A 427 28.45 -1.91 10.05
CA ARG A 427 28.43 -0.68 9.25
C ARG A 427 27.00 -0.37 8.82
N VAL A 428 26.57 0.84 9.13
CA VAL A 428 25.28 1.43 8.72
C VAL A 428 25.54 2.75 7.99
N PRO A 429 24.64 3.19 7.10
CA PRO A 429 24.78 4.51 6.46
C PRO A 429 24.81 5.62 7.51
N ALA A 430 25.66 6.63 7.30
CA ALA A 430 25.79 7.75 8.24
C ALA A 430 24.50 8.59 8.33
N ASP A 431 23.82 8.75 7.20
CA ASP A 431 22.54 9.43 7.04
C ASP A 431 21.84 8.90 5.77
N PRO A 432 20.59 9.28 5.49
CA PRO A 432 19.88 8.81 4.30
C PRO A 432 20.56 9.12 2.96
N ALA A 433 21.42 10.13 2.89
CA ALA A 433 22.17 10.52 1.69
C ALA A 433 23.49 9.75 1.50
N ASP A 434 23.90 8.91 2.46
CA ASP A 434 24.93 7.91 2.22
C ASP A 434 24.40 6.82 1.27
N LEU A 435 24.76 6.98 0.00
CA LEU A 435 24.42 6.04 -1.08
C LEU A 435 25.49 4.95 -1.27
N GLN A 436 26.61 5.00 -0.54
CA GLN A 436 27.72 4.05 -0.75
C GLN A 436 27.62 2.85 0.20
N THR A 437 27.16 3.09 1.42
CA THR A 437 27.07 2.05 2.45
C THR A 437 25.92 1.06 2.17
N PRO A 438 26.18 -0.27 2.19
CA PRO A 438 25.13 -1.27 2.08
C PRO A 438 24.06 -1.09 3.17
N ARG A 439 22.78 -1.14 2.79
CA ARG A 439 21.67 -1.01 3.73
C ARG A 439 21.09 -2.40 3.98
N TRP A 440 21.29 -2.90 5.19
CA TRP A 440 20.79 -4.22 5.59
C TRP A 440 20.61 -4.33 7.10
N SER A 441 19.86 -5.34 7.52
CA SER A 441 19.66 -5.70 8.93
C SER A 441 19.34 -7.19 9.04
N VAL A 442 19.34 -7.70 10.27
CA VAL A 442 18.80 -9.02 10.58
C VAL A 442 17.76 -8.87 11.67
N ARG A 443 16.65 -9.61 11.58
CA ARG A 443 15.82 -9.90 12.76
C ARG A 443 16.07 -11.33 13.18
N SER A 444 16.40 -11.56 14.45
CA SER A 444 16.69 -12.91 14.95
C SER A 444 16.13 -13.18 16.35
N ARG A 445 15.90 -14.47 16.63
CA ARG A 445 15.62 -15.02 17.96
C ARG A 445 16.31 -16.38 18.07
N GLY A 446 17.28 -16.48 18.99
CA GLY A 446 18.16 -17.65 19.04
C GLY A 446 18.92 -17.77 17.71
N ASP A 447 18.95 -18.98 17.14
CA ASP A 447 19.60 -19.25 15.86
C ASP A 447 18.71 -18.98 14.64
N HIS A 448 17.44 -18.64 14.81
CA HIS A 448 16.52 -18.39 13.71
C HIS A 448 16.47 -16.90 13.36
N GLY A 449 16.38 -16.56 12.08
CA GLY A 449 16.29 -15.17 11.66
C GLY A 449 15.87 -14.95 10.21
N PHE A 450 15.76 -13.67 9.87
CA PHE A 450 15.63 -13.19 8.51
C PHE A 450 16.61 -12.04 8.29
N LEU A 451 17.32 -12.07 7.18
CA LEU A 451 18.18 -11.00 6.70
C LEU A 451 17.38 -10.12 5.73
N PHE A 452 17.47 -8.82 5.92
CA PHE A 452 16.76 -7.81 5.12
C PHE A 452 17.79 -6.94 4.41
N PHE A 453 17.57 -6.64 3.14
CA PHE A 453 18.51 -5.86 2.34
C PHE A 453 17.78 -4.87 1.42
N ASN A 454 18.36 -3.69 1.24
CA ASN A 454 17.88 -2.67 0.30
C ASN A 454 19.05 -1.96 -0.41
N ASN A 455 19.04 -1.96 -1.74
CA ASN A 455 19.92 -1.14 -2.59
C ASN A 455 19.09 -0.33 -3.60
N HIS A 456 17.90 0.11 -3.19
CA HIS A 456 17.02 1.02 -3.91
C HIS A 456 16.78 2.28 -3.08
N VAL A 457 16.98 3.45 -3.69
CA VAL A 457 16.60 4.74 -3.12
C VAL A 457 15.88 5.50 -4.22
N ARG A 458 14.65 5.94 -3.96
CA ARG A 458 13.87 6.66 -4.96
C ARG A 458 14.68 7.86 -5.48
N GLN A 459 14.72 8.03 -6.81
CA GLN A 459 15.45 9.08 -7.55
C GLN A 459 16.99 9.03 -7.49
N TYR A 460 17.58 8.13 -6.69
CA TYR A 460 19.02 8.08 -6.50
C TYR A 460 19.58 6.70 -6.82
N ALA A 461 20.47 6.62 -7.81
CA ALA A 461 21.14 5.38 -8.13
C ALA A 461 22.12 5.00 -7.01
N MET A 462 21.97 3.78 -6.49
CA MET A 462 22.94 3.17 -5.59
C MET A 462 24.01 2.43 -6.42
N PRO A 463 25.28 2.41 -5.99
CA PRO A 463 26.31 1.60 -6.61
C PRO A 463 25.99 0.10 -6.46
N THR A 464 26.48 -0.72 -7.39
CA THR A 464 26.50 -2.17 -7.21
C THR A 464 27.40 -2.51 -6.02
N GLN A 465 26.87 -3.29 -5.07
CA GLN A 465 27.65 -3.84 -3.97
C GLN A 465 28.37 -5.09 -4.48
N ALA A 466 29.68 -4.97 -4.72
CA ALA A 466 30.46 -6.01 -5.42
C ALA A 466 31.05 -7.06 -4.46
N GLY A 467 31.07 -8.32 -4.90
CA GLY A 467 31.71 -9.43 -4.18
C GLY A 467 31.16 -9.68 -2.78
N VAL A 468 29.88 -9.40 -2.54
CA VAL A 468 29.25 -9.44 -1.22
C VAL A 468 29.08 -10.88 -0.72
N ARG A 469 29.46 -11.11 0.54
CA ARG A 469 28.95 -12.18 1.40
C ARG A 469 28.54 -11.59 2.74
N PHE A 470 27.52 -12.17 3.36
CA PHE A 470 27.05 -11.81 4.69
C PHE A 470 27.60 -12.81 5.70
N GLU A 471 28.13 -12.32 6.81
CA GLU A 471 28.51 -13.13 7.98
C GLU A 471 27.64 -12.71 9.16
N VAL A 472 26.77 -13.62 9.61
CA VAL A 472 25.88 -13.41 10.75
C VAL A 472 26.33 -14.31 11.89
N GLN A 473 26.72 -13.71 13.01
CA GLN A 473 27.04 -14.46 14.23
C GLN A 473 25.75 -14.80 14.97
N LEU A 474 25.44 -16.08 15.08
CA LEU A 474 24.31 -16.60 15.84
C LEU A 474 24.80 -17.39 17.06
N PRO A 475 23.96 -17.65 18.07
CA PRO A 475 24.36 -18.41 19.27
C PRO A 475 25.07 -19.73 18.98
N SER A 476 24.66 -20.48 17.94
CA SER A 476 25.28 -21.74 17.53
C SER A 476 26.57 -21.59 16.72
N GLY A 477 26.91 -20.37 16.30
CA GLY A 477 28.12 -20.06 15.53
C GLY A 477 27.89 -19.14 14.32
N ALA A 478 28.98 -18.86 13.60
CA ALA A 478 28.97 -18.02 12.41
C ALA A 478 28.25 -18.69 11.24
N MET A 479 27.47 -17.90 10.51
CA MET A 479 26.88 -18.28 9.24
C MET A 479 27.35 -17.31 8.14
N THR A 480 28.00 -17.84 7.11
CA THR A 480 28.39 -17.06 5.94
C THR A 480 27.56 -17.47 4.73
N LEU A 481 26.92 -16.51 4.07
CA LEU A 481 26.04 -16.72 2.91
C LEU A 481 26.20 -15.57 1.88
N PRO A 482 26.09 -15.81 0.57
CA PRO A 482 25.98 -17.11 -0.09
C PRO A 482 27.29 -17.93 0.01
N SER A 483 27.30 -19.11 -0.63
CA SER A 483 28.48 -19.97 -0.72
C SER A 483 29.65 -19.33 -1.48
N GLN A 484 29.33 -18.45 -2.43
CA GLN A 484 30.28 -17.66 -3.22
C GLN A 484 29.93 -16.16 -3.15
N PRO A 485 30.91 -15.25 -3.32
CA PRO A 485 30.65 -13.82 -3.44
C PRO A 485 29.67 -13.48 -4.58
N ILE A 486 28.78 -12.51 -4.34
CA ILE A 486 27.79 -12.05 -5.31
C ILE A 486 27.81 -10.53 -5.50
N ASP A 487 27.44 -10.07 -6.70
CA ASP A 487 27.21 -8.65 -6.95
C ASP A 487 25.73 -8.32 -6.76
N ILE A 488 25.42 -7.35 -5.89
CA ILE A 488 24.05 -6.89 -5.64
C ILE A 488 23.86 -5.52 -6.31
N ARG A 489 23.07 -5.51 -7.38
CA ARG A 489 22.88 -4.33 -8.25
C ARG A 489 21.99 -3.26 -7.63
N ASN A 490 22.01 -2.05 -8.22
CA ASN A 490 21.04 -1.00 -7.96
C ASN A 490 19.60 -1.52 -8.14
N GLY A 491 18.68 -1.10 -7.27
CA GLY A 491 17.27 -1.49 -7.31
C GLY A 491 16.95 -2.83 -6.67
N THR A 492 17.95 -3.58 -6.16
CA THR A 492 17.73 -4.89 -5.52
C THR A 492 17.34 -4.73 -4.06
N TYR A 493 16.27 -5.41 -3.64
CA TYR A 493 15.83 -5.53 -2.25
C TYR A 493 15.24 -6.93 -2.02
N PHE A 494 15.43 -7.50 -0.82
CA PHE A 494 14.99 -8.86 -0.51
C PHE A 494 14.92 -9.16 1.00
N ILE A 495 14.28 -10.28 1.33
CA ILE A 495 14.28 -10.92 2.65
C ILE A 495 14.77 -12.37 2.50
N TRP A 496 15.87 -12.74 3.17
CA TRP A 496 16.41 -14.10 3.13
C TRP A 496 16.32 -14.79 4.50
N PRO A 497 15.91 -16.07 4.55
CA PRO A 497 15.77 -16.80 5.81
C PRO A 497 17.12 -17.32 6.30
N LEU A 498 17.28 -17.31 7.63
CA LEU A 498 18.39 -17.90 8.37
C LEU A 498 17.82 -18.98 9.31
N ASN A 499 18.31 -20.22 9.17
CA ASN A 499 17.87 -21.40 9.90
C ASN A 499 16.34 -21.61 9.89
N LEU A 500 15.69 -21.53 8.73
CA LEU A 500 14.24 -21.72 8.62
C LEU A 500 13.88 -23.21 8.61
N SER A 501 12.80 -23.58 9.32
CA SER A 501 12.22 -24.92 9.21
C SER A 501 11.06 -24.91 8.22
N LEU A 502 11.16 -25.73 7.17
CA LEU A 502 10.11 -25.96 6.19
C LEU A 502 9.42 -27.28 6.54
N ASP A 503 8.45 -27.22 7.45
CA ASP A 503 7.68 -28.38 7.94
C ASP A 503 8.56 -29.56 8.41
N GLY A 504 9.64 -29.23 9.12
CA GLY A 504 10.61 -30.20 9.64
C GLY A 504 11.86 -30.37 8.80
N VAL A 505 11.89 -29.86 7.57
CA VAL A 505 13.13 -29.78 6.77
C VAL A 505 13.90 -28.53 7.20
N ALA A 506 15.08 -28.72 7.79
CA ALA A 506 15.95 -27.62 8.20
C ALA A 506 16.68 -27.02 6.98
N VAL A 507 16.55 -25.70 6.81
CA VAL A 507 17.24 -24.90 5.80
C VAL A 507 18.14 -23.91 6.53
N ARG A 508 19.46 -24.11 6.48
CA ARG A 508 20.43 -23.26 7.19
C ARG A 508 20.41 -21.84 6.64
N TYR A 509 20.37 -21.67 5.33
CA TYR A 509 19.99 -20.42 4.69
C TYR A 509 19.38 -20.67 3.31
N ALA A 510 18.67 -19.68 2.78
CA ALA A 510 18.35 -19.62 1.36
C ALA A 510 18.60 -18.23 0.79
N THR A 511 19.15 -18.14 -0.42
CA THR A 511 19.28 -16.88 -1.16
C THR A 511 18.08 -16.63 -2.09
N ALA A 512 16.90 -16.96 -1.59
CA ALA A 512 15.61 -16.71 -2.21
C ALA A 512 14.62 -16.26 -1.14
N GLN A 513 13.68 -15.40 -1.52
CA GLN A 513 12.70 -14.84 -0.58
C GLN A 513 11.54 -15.81 -0.34
N PRO A 514 11.26 -16.23 0.92
CA PRO A 514 10.05 -17.00 1.22
C PRO A 514 8.81 -16.13 0.98
N VAL A 515 7.78 -16.72 0.39
CA VAL A 515 6.54 -16.01 0.01
C VAL A 515 5.31 -16.63 0.62
N ALA A 516 5.10 -17.94 0.48
CA ALA A 516 3.88 -18.57 0.97
C ALA A 516 4.10 -20.05 1.31
N ARG A 517 3.12 -20.65 1.99
CA ARG A 517 3.01 -22.07 2.27
C ARG A 517 1.63 -22.58 1.85
N VAL A 518 1.60 -23.66 1.09
CA VAL A 518 0.37 -24.34 0.65
C VAL A 518 0.43 -25.83 0.99
N ASP A 519 -0.63 -26.33 1.63
CA ASP A 519 -0.84 -27.76 1.80
C ASP A 519 -1.56 -28.32 0.56
N ALA A 520 -0.81 -29.02 -0.29
CA ALA A 520 -1.29 -29.57 -1.56
C ALA A 520 -1.79 -31.02 -1.42
N GLY A 521 -2.09 -31.47 -0.20
CA GLY A 521 -2.64 -32.80 0.05
C GLY A 521 -1.69 -33.91 -0.42
N ALA A 522 -2.11 -34.69 -1.42
CA ALA A 522 -1.32 -35.80 -1.98
C ALA A 522 0.02 -35.34 -2.59
N GLN A 523 0.14 -34.09 -3.02
CA GLN A 523 1.38 -33.52 -3.55
C GLN A 523 2.33 -33.03 -2.44
N GLY A 524 1.91 -33.12 -1.18
CA GLY A 524 2.67 -32.70 -0.01
C GLY A 524 2.51 -31.22 0.33
N ILE A 525 3.45 -30.73 1.13
CA ILE A 525 3.58 -29.36 1.58
C ILE A 525 4.51 -28.62 0.63
N VAL A 526 4.01 -27.51 0.08
CA VAL A 526 4.73 -26.68 -0.88
C VAL A 526 5.02 -25.33 -0.25
N HIS A 527 6.30 -24.99 -0.16
CA HIS A 527 6.73 -23.62 0.16
C HIS A 527 7.04 -22.87 -1.13
N VAL A 528 6.47 -21.68 -1.27
CA VAL A 528 6.72 -20.80 -2.41
C VAL A 528 7.84 -19.85 -2.04
N PHE A 529 8.84 -19.77 -2.91
CA PHE A 529 9.94 -18.83 -2.82
C PHE A 529 10.00 -17.98 -4.09
N MET A 530 10.56 -16.78 -4.00
CA MET A 530 10.85 -15.89 -5.13
C MET A 530 12.37 -15.75 -5.26
N ALA A 531 12.89 -15.97 -6.46
CA ALA A 531 14.31 -15.79 -6.75
C ALA A 531 14.71 -14.31 -6.64
N THR A 532 15.89 -14.04 -6.06
CA THR A 532 16.47 -12.69 -6.06
C THR A 532 17.14 -12.42 -7.41
N PRO A 533 16.80 -11.34 -8.14
CA PRO A 533 17.38 -11.04 -9.44
C PRO A 533 18.92 -10.99 -9.42
N GLY A 534 19.55 -11.74 -10.32
CA GLY A 534 21.01 -11.77 -10.45
C GLY A 534 21.77 -12.57 -9.38
N VAL A 535 21.06 -13.24 -8.45
CA VAL A 535 21.66 -14.06 -7.40
C VAL A 535 21.27 -15.53 -7.58
N PRO A 536 22.22 -16.48 -7.57
CA PRO A 536 21.89 -17.91 -7.55
C PRO A 536 20.99 -18.25 -6.35
N SER A 537 19.91 -19.00 -6.55
CA SER A 537 18.98 -19.41 -5.49
C SER A 537 19.49 -20.66 -4.77
N GLU A 538 20.41 -20.46 -3.84
CA GLU A 538 20.99 -21.47 -2.97
C GLU A 538 20.04 -21.84 -1.83
N PHE A 539 20.02 -23.11 -1.46
CA PHE A 539 19.35 -23.67 -0.29
C PHE A 539 20.36 -24.59 0.41
N ASP A 540 20.90 -24.14 1.54
CA ASP A 540 21.83 -24.92 2.35
C ASP A 540 21.05 -25.86 3.28
N LEU A 541 21.16 -27.16 3.03
CA LEU A 541 20.43 -28.22 3.72
C LEU A 541 21.41 -29.13 4.45
N ALA A 542 20.91 -29.92 5.41
CA ALA A 542 21.73 -30.93 6.09
C ALA A 542 22.40 -31.95 5.12
N GLY A 543 21.77 -32.20 3.96
CA GLY A 543 22.31 -33.08 2.90
C GLY A 543 23.24 -32.38 1.90
N GLY A 544 23.60 -31.12 2.13
CA GLY A 544 24.43 -30.29 1.25
C GLY A 544 23.66 -29.18 0.53
N LEU A 545 24.43 -28.27 -0.06
CA LEU A 545 23.94 -27.12 -0.80
C LEU A 545 23.21 -27.54 -2.08
N LYS A 546 22.00 -27.01 -2.30
CA LYS A 546 21.26 -27.14 -3.56
C LYS A 546 21.04 -25.77 -4.18
N THR A 547 21.26 -25.66 -5.49
CA THR A 547 20.84 -24.48 -6.25
C THR A 547 19.58 -24.82 -7.02
N LEU A 548 18.51 -24.06 -6.78
CA LEU A 548 17.21 -24.27 -7.41
C LEU A 548 17.04 -23.32 -8.61
N THR A 549 16.23 -23.74 -9.57
CA THR A 549 15.89 -22.93 -10.76
C THR A 549 14.45 -22.46 -10.67
N ALA A 550 14.21 -21.19 -11.01
CA ALA A 550 12.86 -20.65 -11.05
C ALA A 550 12.01 -21.31 -12.16
N GLY A 551 10.75 -21.61 -11.89
CA GLY A 551 9.85 -22.25 -12.84
C GLY A 551 8.53 -22.72 -12.22
N THR A 552 7.78 -23.53 -12.97
CA THR A 552 6.46 -24.03 -12.57
C THR A 552 6.51 -25.42 -11.91
N GLY A 553 7.71 -26.00 -11.74
CA GLY A 553 7.91 -27.33 -11.17
C GLY A 553 8.21 -27.32 -9.67
N LEU A 554 7.75 -28.36 -8.96
CA LEU A 554 8.11 -28.59 -7.56
C LEU A 554 9.51 -29.20 -7.45
N GLN A 555 10.36 -28.60 -6.62
CA GLN A 555 11.71 -29.07 -6.34
C GLN A 555 11.79 -29.65 -4.93
N ARG A 556 12.03 -30.97 -4.84
CA ARG A 556 12.03 -31.73 -3.60
C ARG A 556 13.16 -31.31 -2.66
N LEU A 557 12.82 -30.87 -1.45
CA LEU A 557 13.81 -30.58 -0.40
C LEU A 557 13.97 -31.73 0.59
N GLY A 558 12.87 -32.31 1.05
CA GLY A 558 12.89 -33.36 2.07
C GLY A 558 11.49 -33.82 2.45
N THR A 559 11.36 -34.51 3.57
CA THR A 559 10.10 -35.09 4.04
C THR A 559 9.71 -34.48 5.38
N ALA A 560 8.43 -34.17 5.56
CA ALA A 560 7.90 -33.69 6.83
C ALA A 560 7.85 -34.82 7.87
N ARG A 561 7.63 -34.47 9.14
CA ARG A 561 7.56 -35.46 10.25
C ARG A 561 6.46 -36.50 10.07
N ASP A 562 5.37 -36.14 9.38
CA ASP A 562 4.24 -37.02 9.06
C ASP A 562 4.45 -37.87 7.80
N GLY A 563 5.66 -37.87 7.23
CA GLY A 563 6.00 -38.61 6.02
C GLY A 563 5.60 -37.92 4.72
N ARG A 564 4.91 -36.78 4.77
CA ARG A 564 4.51 -36.06 3.57
C ARG A 564 5.67 -35.36 2.91
N ALA A 565 5.44 -35.09 1.64
CA ALA A 565 6.39 -34.44 0.79
C ALA A 565 6.64 -32.96 1.17
N VAL A 566 7.90 -32.50 1.28
CA VAL A 566 8.22 -31.06 1.39
C VAL A 566 9.01 -30.61 0.15
N SER A 567 8.42 -29.68 -0.59
CA SER A 567 8.97 -29.17 -1.85
C SER A 567 8.94 -27.64 -1.90
N VAL A 568 9.83 -27.07 -2.72
CA VAL A 568 9.82 -25.65 -3.05
C VAL A 568 9.28 -25.43 -4.45
N LEU A 569 8.38 -24.47 -4.59
CA LEU A 569 8.05 -23.83 -5.86
C LEU A 569 8.81 -22.50 -5.91
N LEU A 570 9.93 -22.49 -6.64
CA LEU A 570 10.74 -21.27 -6.82
C LEU A 570 10.21 -20.49 -8.04
N LEU A 571 9.74 -19.28 -7.80
CA LEU A 571 9.18 -18.40 -8.81
C LEU A 571 10.21 -17.36 -9.26
N SER A 572 10.15 -16.94 -10.53
CA SER A 572 10.76 -15.69 -10.95
C SER A 572 10.01 -14.49 -10.33
N PRO A 573 10.62 -13.30 -10.26
CA PRO A 573 9.92 -12.09 -9.83
C PRO A 573 8.62 -11.84 -10.63
N GLU A 574 8.63 -12.08 -11.94
CA GLU A 574 7.47 -11.92 -12.82
C GLU A 574 6.35 -12.90 -12.46
N GLN A 575 6.69 -14.16 -12.21
CA GLN A 575 5.72 -15.18 -11.79
C GLN A 575 5.14 -14.87 -10.41
N ALA A 576 5.98 -14.45 -9.46
CA ALA A 576 5.54 -14.04 -8.13
C ALA A 576 4.59 -12.83 -8.19
N ARG A 577 4.87 -11.87 -9.07
CA ARG A 577 3.99 -10.70 -9.32
C ARG A 577 2.62 -11.08 -9.88
N GLN A 578 2.45 -12.24 -10.51
CA GLN A 578 1.14 -12.72 -10.99
C GLN A 578 0.37 -13.51 -9.93
N MET A 579 1.01 -13.89 -8.83
CA MET A 579 0.44 -14.82 -7.86
C MET A 579 -0.54 -14.16 -6.88
N SER A 580 -1.68 -14.81 -6.68
CA SER A 580 -2.58 -14.66 -5.54
C SER A 580 -2.64 -15.94 -4.71
N VAL A 581 -2.88 -15.81 -3.40
CA VAL A 581 -3.14 -16.95 -2.51
C VAL A 581 -4.58 -16.88 -2.03
N LEU A 582 -5.42 -17.78 -2.53
CA LEU A 582 -6.88 -17.73 -2.36
C LEU A 582 -7.42 -19.00 -1.69
N ASP A 583 -8.36 -18.83 -0.78
CA ASP A 583 -9.10 -19.94 -0.17
C ASP A 583 -10.37 -20.20 -1.01
N ILE A 584 -10.39 -21.30 -1.78
CA ILE A 584 -11.48 -21.65 -2.71
C ILE A 584 -11.73 -23.16 -2.74
N ALA A 585 -13.01 -23.54 -2.75
CA ALA A 585 -13.46 -24.93 -2.61
C ALA A 585 -12.85 -25.64 -1.39
N GLY A 586 -12.83 -24.94 -0.24
CA GLY A 586 -12.34 -25.47 1.03
C GLY A 586 -10.82 -25.68 1.11
N GLN A 587 -10.05 -25.23 0.12
CA GLN A 587 -8.60 -25.39 0.09
C GLN A 587 -7.90 -24.08 -0.26
N ARG A 588 -6.73 -23.87 0.33
CA ARG A 588 -5.83 -22.77 0.00
C ARG A 588 -5.09 -23.07 -1.31
N ARG A 589 -5.14 -22.14 -2.27
CA ARG A 589 -4.59 -22.32 -3.63
C ARG A 589 -3.77 -21.11 -4.07
N LEU A 590 -2.74 -21.37 -4.85
CA LEU A 590 -2.02 -20.41 -5.66
C LEU A 590 -2.80 -20.18 -6.96
N VAL A 591 -3.03 -18.91 -7.30
CA VAL A 591 -3.67 -18.50 -8.55
C VAL A 591 -2.77 -17.49 -9.24
N PHE A 592 -2.22 -17.84 -10.39
CA PHE A 592 -1.36 -16.97 -11.19
C PHE A 592 -2.18 -16.32 -12.30
N SER A 593 -2.28 -14.99 -12.30
CA SER A 593 -2.99 -14.23 -13.33
C SER A 593 -2.39 -12.82 -13.47
N GLU A 594 -2.35 -12.31 -14.70
CA GLU A 594 -2.08 -10.90 -14.97
C GLU A 594 -3.30 -10.02 -14.64
N GLN A 595 -4.49 -10.62 -14.58
CA GLN A 595 -5.74 -9.98 -14.22
C GLN A 595 -5.99 -10.04 -12.71
N GLN A 596 -6.99 -9.30 -12.24
CA GLN A 596 -7.43 -9.40 -10.85
C GLN A 596 -8.05 -10.76 -10.60
N ALA A 597 -7.66 -11.41 -9.50
CA ALA A 597 -8.20 -12.69 -9.06
C ALA A 597 -8.61 -12.64 -7.59
N TRP A 598 -9.86 -12.96 -7.28
CA TRP A 598 -10.38 -13.04 -5.91
C TRP A 598 -11.51 -14.07 -5.78
N VAL A 599 -12.01 -14.27 -4.56
CA VAL A 599 -13.12 -15.20 -4.27
C VAL A 599 -14.37 -14.43 -3.85
N ALA A 600 -15.49 -14.72 -4.52
CA ALA A 600 -16.81 -14.22 -4.15
C ALA A 600 -17.85 -15.32 -4.35
N GLY A 601 -18.72 -15.54 -3.35
CA GLY A 601 -19.74 -16.60 -3.41
C GLY A 601 -19.17 -18.00 -3.60
N GLY A 602 -17.96 -18.27 -3.10
CA GLY A 602 -17.25 -19.55 -3.30
C GLY A 602 -16.67 -19.75 -4.71
N GLN A 603 -16.79 -18.78 -5.60
CA GLN A 603 -16.33 -18.84 -6.99
C GLN A 603 -15.06 -18.01 -7.20
N LEU A 604 -14.18 -18.47 -8.09
CA LEU A 604 -13.03 -17.69 -8.55
C LEU A 604 -13.53 -16.61 -9.49
N GLN A 605 -13.21 -15.37 -9.17
CA GLN A 605 -13.52 -14.22 -10.00
C GLN A 605 -12.25 -13.79 -10.72
N LEU A 606 -12.31 -13.62 -12.03
CA LEU A 606 -11.27 -12.96 -12.81
C LEU A 606 -11.82 -11.66 -13.39
N ARG A 607 -11.09 -10.55 -13.24
CA ARG A 607 -11.45 -9.24 -13.81
C ARG A 607 -10.26 -8.60 -14.51
N GLY A 608 -10.45 -8.26 -15.77
CA GLY A 608 -9.42 -7.65 -16.61
C GLY A 608 -9.92 -6.39 -17.31
N VAL A 609 -9.00 -5.49 -17.61
CA VAL A 609 -9.22 -4.28 -18.40
C VAL A 609 -8.79 -4.55 -19.84
N GLY A 610 -9.58 -4.11 -20.81
CA GLY A 610 -9.32 -4.29 -22.23
C GLY A 610 -10.01 -5.51 -22.83
N SER A 611 -9.58 -5.88 -24.04
CA SER A 611 -10.19 -6.95 -24.85
C SER A 611 -9.42 -8.28 -24.75
N ALA A 612 -8.37 -8.34 -23.93
CA ALA A 612 -7.56 -9.53 -23.76
C ALA A 612 -8.38 -10.72 -23.21
N SER A 613 -7.85 -11.92 -23.39
CA SER A 613 -8.36 -13.11 -22.70
C SER A 613 -8.22 -12.95 -21.18
N LEU A 614 -9.16 -13.54 -20.44
CA LEU A 614 -9.03 -13.69 -19.00
C LEU A 614 -8.44 -15.06 -18.74
N SER A 615 -7.28 -15.12 -18.08
CA SER A 615 -6.57 -16.36 -17.82
C SER A 615 -6.10 -16.45 -16.38
N ALA A 616 -6.09 -17.68 -15.87
CA ALA A 616 -5.48 -18.00 -14.60
C ALA A 616 -4.84 -19.39 -14.64
N ALA A 617 -3.75 -19.58 -13.93
CA ALA A 617 -3.19 -20.90 -13.65
C ALA A 617 -3.34 -21.19 -12.16
N VAL A 618 -3.90 -22.35 -11.81
CA VAL A 618 -4.28 -22.68 -10.42
C VAL A 618 -3.53 -23.90 -9.92
N PHE A 619 -3.05 -23.83 -8.68
CA PHE A 619 -2.40 -24.92 -7.96
C PHE A 619 -2.76 -24.93 -6.46
N PRO A 620 -3.18 -26.06 -5.87
CA PRO A 620 -3.60 -27.29 -6.54
C PRO A 620 -4.86 -27.06 -7.39
N ALA A 621 -5.12 -27.94 -8.35
CA ALA A 621 -6.22 -27.78 -9.33
C ALA A 621 -7.61 -27.57 -8.68
N LEU A 622 -8.49 -26.83 -9.36
CA LEU A 622 -9.90 -26.70 -8.99
C LEU A 622 -10.70 -27.96 -9.41
N PRO A 623 -11.69 -28.38 -8.60
CA PRO A 623 -12.47 -29.60 -8.83
C PRO A 623 -13.67 -29.45 -9.79
N ASN A 624 -13.43 -29.56 -11.10
CA ASN A 624 -14.42 -29.39 -12.19
C ASN A 624 -14.81 -27.93 -12.46
N PRO A 625 -13.83 -27.05 -12.79
CA PRO A 625 -14.09 -25.64 -12.98
C PRO A 625 -15.03 -25.39 -14.17
N ARG A 626 -16.06 -24.56 -13.97
CA ARG A 626 -17.09 -24.24 -14.97
C ARG A 626 -17.34 -22.74 -15.06
N ALA A 627 -17.33 -22.22 -16.29
CA ALA A 627 -17.88 -20.92 -16.67
C ALA A 627 -18.22 -20.91 -18.17
N PRO A 628 -19.08 -20.00 -18.64
CA PRO A 628 -19.34 -19.85 -20.07
C PRO A 628 -18.04 -19.61 -20.85
N ARG A 629 -17.82 -20.38 -21.93
CA ARG A 629 -16.64 -20.29 -22.81
C ARG A 629 -15.29 -20.55 -22.11
N LEU A 630 -15.31 -21.20 -20.94
CA LEU A 630 -14.09 -21.58 -20.23
C LEU A 630 -13.42 -22.79 -20.90
N GLN A 631 -12.13 -22.64 -21.19
CA GLN A 631 -11.24 -23.72 -21.56
C GLN A 631 -10.38 -24.09 -20.36
N VAL A 632 -10.35 -25.38 -20.02
CA VAL A 632 -9.59 -25.93 -18.91
C VAL A 632 -8.54 -26.85 -19.48
N VAL A 633 -7.26 -26.57 -19.20
CA VAL A 633 -6.12 -27.35 -19.69
C VAL A 633 -5.21 -27.68 -18.52
N GLN A 634 -4.87 -28.95 -18.33
CA GLN A 634 -3.82 -29.33 -17.40
C GLN A 634 -2.46 -29.11 -18.05
N ASP A 635 -1.60 -28.29 -17.43
CA ASP A 635 -0.26 -27.96 -17.89
C ASP A 635 0.76 -28.28 -16.78
N GLY A 636 1.25 -29.52 -16.80
CA GLY A 636 2.12 -30.04 -15.75
C GLY A 636 1.46 -29.93 -14.37
N LEU A 637 2.06 -29.15 -13.46
CA LEU A 637 1.57 -28.90 -12.11
C LEU A 637 0.30 -28.02 -12.09
N LEU A 638 0.14 -27.13 -13.07
CA LEU A 638 -0.84 -26.06 -13.04
C LEU A 638 -2.09 -26.44 -13.86
N GLN A 639 -3.26 -26.12 -13.34
CA GLN A 639 -4.51 -26.14 -14.12
C GLN A 639 -4.74 -24.75 -14.72
N ARG A 640 -4.67 -24.63 -16.05
CA ARG A 640 -4.93 -23.38 -16.76
C ARG A 640 -6.40 -23.21 -17.08
N LEU A 641 -6.92 -22.04 -16.78
CA LEU A 641 -8.29 -21.59 -16.97
C LEU A 641 -8.23 -20.42 -17.95
N ASN A 642 -8.83 -20.56 -19.13
CA ASN A 642 -8.80 -19.53 -20.15
C ASN A 642 -10.21 -19.21 -20.64
N VAL A 643 -10.56 -17.93 -20.62
CA VAL A 643 -11.79 -17.42 -21.23
C VAL A 643 -11.38 -16.50 -22.37
N ALA A 644 -11.84 -16.82 -23.58
CA ALA A 644 -11.42 -16.14 -24.79
C ALA A 644 -11.63 -14.62 -24.73
N ALA A 645 -10.79 -13.90 -25.48
CA ALA A 645 -10.98 -12.50 -25.81
C ALA A 645 -12.38 -12.26 -26.43
N VAL A 646 -12.93 -11.06 -26.24
CA VAL A 646 -14.14 -10.63 -26.97
C VAL A 646 -13.78 -9.48 -27.91
N PRO A 647 -14.34 -9.45 -29.13
CA PRO A 647 -13.93 -8.49 -30.14
C PRO A 647 -14.72 -7.19 -29.95
N ALA A 648 -14.09 -6.21 -29.29
CA ALA A 648 -14.19 -4.76 -29.56
C ALA A 648 -14.05 -3.93 -28.28
N GLN A 649 -13.34 -2.79 -28.41
CA GLN A 649 -13.45 -1.68 -27.47
C GLN A 649 -14.58 -0.76 -27.93
N PRO A 650 -15.35 -0.17 -27.00
CA PRO A 650 -16.31 0.87 -27.37
C PRO A 650 -15.56 2.08 -27.95
N LEU A 651 -16.09 2.65 -29.03
CA LEU A 651 -15.49 3.81 -29.68
C LEU A 651 -15.89 5.09 -28.94
N LEU A 652 -14.89 5.91 -28.62
CA LEU A 652 -15.07 7.27 -28.14
C LEU A 652 -14.96 8.24 -29.31
N GLN A 653 -15.93 9.15 -29.45
CA GLN A 653 -15.79 10.27 -30.38
C GLN A 653 -15.21 11.46 -29.62
N VAL A 654 -14.13 12.03 -30.15
CA VAL A 654 -13.41 13.14 -29.53
C VAL A 654 -13.34 14.28 -30.53
N SER A 655 -13.81 15.47 -30.14
CA SER A 655 -13.70 16.68 -30.96
C SER A 655 -13.19 17.85 -30.13
N PRO A 656 -12.16 18.58 -30.59
CA PRO A 656 -11.77 19.83 -29.95
C PRO A 656 -12.89 20.86 -30.09
N THR A 657 -13.20 21.57 -29.01
CA THR A 657 -14.26 22.59 -28.95
C THR A 657 -13.74 23.98 -28.67
N ARG A 658 -12.58 24.09 -28.01
CA ARG A 658 -11.90 25.37 -27.76
C ARG A 658 -10.40 25.16 -27.69
N GLN A 659 -9.64 26.05 -28.33
CA GLN A 659 -8.19 26.10 -28.20
C GLN A 659 -7.80 26.75 -26.87
N ALA A 660 -6.60 26.44 -26.37
CA ALA A 660 -6.07 27.11 -25.19
C ALA A 660 -5.78 28.59 -25.47
N ASP A 661 -6.06 29.44 -24.49
CA ASP A 661 -5.60 30.83 -24.44
C ASP A 661 -4.43 30.94 -23.43
N ASN A 662 -3.89 32.13 -23.21
CA ASN A 662 -2.80 32.39 -22.28
C ASN A 662 -3.15 31.92 -20.86
N ALA A 663 -2.32 31.02 -20.32
CA ALA A 663 -2.44 30.56 -18.95
C ALA A 663 -2.06 31.69 -17.98
N PRO A 664 -2.88 31.95 -16.95
CA PRO A 664 -2.59 32.96 -15.96
C PRO A 664 -1.31 32.60 -15.20
N LYS A 665 -0.63 33.63 -14.68
CA LYS A 665 0.53 33.43 -13.82
C LYS A 665 0.10 32.64 -12.57
N VAL A 666 0.85 31.61 -12.22
CA VAL A 666 0.67 30.87 -10.97
C VAL A 666 1.05 31.78 -9.80
N LEU A 667 0.15 31.89 -8.82
CA LEU A 667 0.36 32.71 -7.63
C LEU A 667 1.14 31.92 -6.56
N THR A 668 1.87 32.63 -5.72
CA THR A 668 2.56 32.07 -4.55
C THR A 668 1.97 32.67 -3.29
N GLY A 669 1.60 31.85 -2.31
CA GLY A 669 0.99 32.31 -1.06
C GLY A 669 0.50 31.17 -0.19
N GLY A 670 -0.60 31.41 0.54
CA GLY A 670 -1.18 30.46 1.49
C GLY A 670 -0.28 30.18 2.69
N LEU A 671 -0.68 29.24 3.55
CA LEU A 671 0.08 28.87 4.75
C LEU A 671 1.47 28.29 4.44
N ALA A 672 1.62 27.67 3.27
CA ALA A 672 2.88 27.09 2.83
C ALA A 672 3.84 28.11 2.17
N GLY A 673 3.36 29.32 1.83
CA GLY A 673 4.16 30.30 1.09
C GLY A 673 4.63 29.78 -0.27
N ALA A 674 3.82 28.96 -0.94
CA ALA A 674 4.19 28.18 -2.13
C ALA A 674 3.16 28.35 -3.27
N ALA A 675 3.39 27.69 -4.40
CA ALA A 675 2.49 27.72 -5.55
C ALA A 675 1.06 27.30 -5.17
N LEU A 676 0.08 28.13 -5.54
CA LEU A 676 -1.35 27.94 -5.29
C LEU A 676 -2.04 27.45 -6.57
N GLN A 677 -3.03 26.56 -6.42
CA GLN A 677 -3.82 26.19 -7.60
C GLN A 677 -4.56 27.43 -8.16
N PRO A 678 -4.66 27.57 -9.49
CA PRO A 678 -5.44 28.63 -10.10
C PRO A 678 -6.91 28.59 -9.69
N VAL A 679 -7.48 29.77 -9.44
CA VAL A 679 -8.92 29.92 -9.15
C VAL A 679 -9.79 29.41 -10.31
N PRO A 680 -11.04 28.99 -10.06
CA PRO A 680 -11.91 28.42 -11.10
C PRO A 680 -12.03 29.26 -12.38
N GLU A 681 -12.03 30.59 -12.28
CA GLU A 681 -12.12 31.54 -13.40
C GLU A 681 -10.95 31.41 -14.39
N ALA A 682 -9.80 30.89 -13.95
CA ALA A 682 -8.65 30.62 -14.81
C ALA A 682 -8.98 29.66 -15.97
N PHE A 683 -9.99 28.79 -15.80
CA PHE A 683 -10.43 27.86 -16.85
C PHE A 683 -11.12 28.54 -18.04
N ALA A 684 -11.33 29.86 -18.01
CA ALA A 684 -11.67 30.63 -19.20
C ALA A 684 -10.63 30.42 -20.33
N GLY A 685 -9.34 30.27 -19.96
CA GLY A 685 -8.24 30.03 -20.90
C GLY A 685 -7.95 28.55 -21.21
N ALA A 686 -8.73 27.61 -20.70
CA ALA A 686 -8.49 26.17 -20.91
C ALA A 686 -8.81 25.73 -22.34
N ALA A 687 -8.01 24.82 -22.90
CA ALA A 687 -8.41 24.05 -24.07
C ALA A 687 -9.52 23.06 -23.68
N THR A 688 -10.47 22.81 -24.57
CA THR A 688 -11.59 21.91 -24.30
C THR A 688 -11.87 20.94 -25.43
N TRP A 689 -12.36 19.76 -25.06
CA TRP A 689 -12.80 18.71 -25.97
C TRP A 689 -14.17 18.18 -25.55
N ALA A 690 -15.03 17.92 -26.54
CA ALA A 690 -16.22 17.10 -26.35
C ALA A 690 -15.85 15.62 -26.51
N LEU A 691 -16.26 14.80 -25.55
CA LEU A 691 -16.06 13.35 -25.52
C LEU A 691 -17.45 12.70 -25.56
N LYS A 692 -17.86 12.24 -26.74
CA LYS A 692 -19.18 11.64 -26.93
C LYS A 692 -19.10 10.14 -26.75
N LEU A 693 -19.78 9.65 -25.72
CA LEU A 693 -19.92 8.22 -25.43
C LEU A 693 -20.77 7.54 -26.52
N PRO A 694 -20.56 6.24 -26.77
CA PRO A 694 -21.39 5.51 -27.71
C PRO A 694 -22.85 5.42 -27.21
N ALA A 695 -23.79 5.28 -28.15
CA ALA A 695 -25.21 5.15 -27.84
C ALA A 695 -25.54 3.90 -27.02
N GLN A 696 -24.66 2.89 -27.03
CA GLN A 696 -24.75 1.69 -26.22
C GLN A 696 -23.35 1.31 -25.73
N LEU A 697 -23.22 1.06 -24.43
CA LEU A 697 -22.01 0.46 -23.86
C LEU A 697 -22.08 -1.07 -24.04
N PRO A 698 -20.94 -1.79 -24.04
CA PRO A 698 -20.95 -3.24 -24.22
C PRO A 698 -21.82 -3.92 -23.15
N PRO A 699 -22.83 -4.71 -23.53
CA PRO A 699 -23.82 -5.25 -22.58
C PRO A 699 -23.22 -6.23 -21.57
N ASP A 700 -22.13 -6.92 -21.94
CA ASP A 700 -21.42 -7.89 -21.10
C ASP A 700 -20.28 -7.25 -20.27
N ALA A 701 -20.10 -5.92 -20.32
CA ALA A 701 -19.06 -5.24 -19.56
C ALA A 701 -19.42 -5.12 -18.08
N ASP A 702 -18.47 -5.47 -17.20
CA ASP A 702 -18.58 -5.20 -15.77
C ASP A 702 -18.53 -3.69 -15.49
N ASP A 703 -17.70 -2.96 -16.23
CA ASP A 703 -17.58 -1.50 -16.26
C ASP A 703 -16.92 -1.06 -17.59
N VAL A 704 -16.84 0.24 -17.84
CA VAL A 704 -16.03 0.85 -18.90
C VAL A 704 -15.21 1.97 -18.27
N LEU A 705 -13.90 1.95 -18.49
CA LEU A 705 -13.01 3.02 -18.04
C LEU A 705 -12.82 4.03 -19.18
N LEU A 706 -13.02 5.31 -18.91
CA LEU A 706 -12.49 6.39 -19.75
C LEU A 706 -11.03 6.62 -19.36
N GLU A 707 -10.12 6.43 -20.31
CA GLU A 707 -8.70 6.74 -20.14
C GLU A 707 -8.34 7.98 -20.96
N LEU A 708 -7.71 8.96 -20.30
CA LEU A 708 -7.27 10.23 -20.88
C LEU A 708 -5.76 10.38 -20.70
N ASP A 709 -5.07 10.67 -21.80
CA ASP A 709 -3.67 11.09 -21.83
C ASP A 709 -3.63 12.56 -22.27
N PHE A 710 -3.55 13.46 -21.30
CA PHE A 710 -3.49 14.89 -21.54
C PHE A 710 -2.16 15.46 -21.04
N VAL A 711 -1.78 16.61 -21.58
CA VAL A 711 -0.68 17.45 -21.08
C VAL A 711 -1.25 18.81 -20.79
N GLY A 712 -1.00 19.32 -19.59
CA GLY A 712 -1.45 20.63 -19.15
C GLY A 712 -1.19 20.80 -17.68
N ASP A 713 -1.81 21.80 -17.07
CA ASP A 713 -1.71 22.06 -15.64
C ASP A 713 -2.71 21.17 -14.89
N ILE A 714 -4.00 21.41 -15.13
CA ILE A 714 -5.12 20.75 -14.47
C ILE A 714 -6.13 20.30 -15.52
N GLY A 715 -6.51 19.02 -15.47
CA GLY A 715 -7.63 18.45 -16.21
C GLY A 715 -8.92 18.47 -15.37
N ARG A 716 -10.06 18.82 -15.96
CA ARG A 716 -11.39 18.72 -15.35
C ARG A 716 -12.36 18.06 -16.33
N LEU A 717 -13.07 17.03 -15.86
CA LEU A 717 -14.07 16.32 -16.66
C LEU A 717 -15.48 16.65 -16.17
N PHE A 718 -16.38 16.98 -17.08
CA PHE A 718 -17.76 17.37 -16.77
C PHE A 718 -18.79 16.54 -17.53
N ALA A 719 -19.96 16.35 -16.92
CA ALA A 719 -21.22 16.05 -17.61
C ALA A 719 -22.21 17.18 -17.33
N GLY A 720 -22.52 17.98 -18.36
CA GLY A 720 -23.22 19.25 -18.17
C GLY A 720 -22.44 20.15 -17.19
N THR A 721 -23.08 20.60 -16.12
CA THR A 721 -22.46 21.44 -15.08
C THR A 721 -21.83 20.64 -13.94
N ARG A 722 -22.00 19.31 -13.91
CA ARG A 722 -21.45 18.45 -12.86
C ARG A 722 -20.01 18.06 -13.20
N MET A 723 -19.05 18.50 -12.39
CA MET A 723 -17.70 17.96 -12.42
C MET A 723 -17.73 16.50 -11.96
N LEU A 724 -17.24 15.60 -12.82
CA LEU A 724 -17.20 14.17 -12.56
C LEU A 724 -15.92 13.77 -11.85
N ASP A 725 -14.81 14.41 -12.23
CA ASP A 725 -13.47 14.10 -11.77
C ASP A 725 -12.51 15.24 -12.18
N ASP A 726 -11.36 15.35 -11.52
CA ASP A 726 -10.29 16.30 -11.84
C ASP A 726 -8.88 15.74 -11.58
N TRP A 727 -7.86 16.27 -12.25
CA TRP A 727 -6.52 15.69 -12.23
C TRP A 727 -5.42 16.74 -12.38
N TYR A 728 -4.40 16.66 -11.52
CA TYR A 728 -3.16 17.43 -11.69
C TYR A 728 -2.18 16.62 -12.54
N PHE A 729 -1.68 17.21 -13.61
CA PHE A 729 -0.78 16.50 -14.52
C PHE A 729 0.54 16.11 -13.81
N ASN A 730 0.86 14.83 -13.82
CA ASN A 730 2.13 14.25 -13.33
C ASN A 730 2.73 13.22 -14.31
N GLY A 731 2.20 13.12 -15.54
CA GLY A 731 2.57 12.12 -16.54
C GLY A 731 1.81 10.79 -16.47
N GLN A 732 0.99 10.58 -15.45
CA GLN A 732 0.14 9.39 -15.36
C GLN A 732 -1.10 9.53 -16.26
N LYS A 733 -1.51 8.41 -16.90
CA LYS A 733 -2.79 8.33 -17.60
C LYS A 733 -3.95 8.34 -16.61
N TRP A 734 -4.92 9.20 -16.88
CA TRP A 734 -6.08 9.39 -16.02
C TRP A 734 -7.19 8.41 -16.38
N GLN A 735 -7.55 7.51 -15.47
CA GLN A 735 -8.60 6.51 -15.68
C GLN A 735 -9.82 6.76 -14.78
N ILE A 736 -11.01 6.68 -15.35
CA ILE A 736 -12.27 6.98 -14.67
C ILE A 736 -13.32 5.92 -15.03
N GLY A 737 -13.83 5.19 -14.04
CA GLY A 737 -14.95 4.25 -14.24
C GLY A 737 -16.26 4.97 -14.56
N LEU A 738 -16.95 4.54 -15.62
CA LEU A 738 -18.20 5.16 -16.05
C LEU A 738 -19.42 4.63 -15.29
N LYS A 739 -19.40 3.37 -14.83
CA LYS A 739 -20.53 2.77 -14.10
C LYS A 739 -20.89 3.51 -12.82
N PRO A 740 -19.94 3.92 -11.95
CA PRO A 740 -20.27 4.72 -10.75
C PRO A 740 -20.90 6.07 -11.04
N LEU A 741 -20.62 6.65 -12.20
CA LEU A 741 -21.05 7.99 -12.56
C LEU A 741 -22.52 8.04 -13.02
N ALA A 742 -23.14 6.88 -13.29
CA ALA A 742 -24.52 6.72 -13.73
C ALA A 742 -24.88 7.62 -14.94
N LEU A 743 -23.97 7.69 -15.92
CA LEU A 743 -24.14 8.48 -17.13
C LEU A 743 -25.17 7.84 -18.07
N LYS A 744 -25.92 8.67 -18.80
CA LYS A 744 -26.86 8.18 -19.83
C LYS A 744 -26.09 7.65 -21.05
N PRO A 745 -26.59 6.62 -21.76
CA PRO A 745 -26.01 6.22 -23.04
C PRO A 745 -25.99 7.39 -24.03
N GLY A 746 -24.92 7.51 -24.82
CA GLY A 746 -24.73 8.63 -25.74
C GLY A 746 -24.42 9.98 -25.05
N ALA A 747 -24.17 10.02 -23.74
CA ALA A 747 -23.83 11.25 -23.05
C ALA A 747 -22.59 11.90 -23.65
N GLU A 748 -22.63 13.23 -23.74
CA GLU A 748 -21.49 14.05 -24.11
C GLU A 748 -20.83 14.59 -22.84
N LEU A 749 -19.54 14.33 -22.71
CA LEU A 749 -18.71 14.83 -21.63
C LEU A 749 -17.82 15.96 -22.15
N GLN A 750 -17.43 16.88 -21.26
CA GLN A 750 -16.49 17.93 -21.59
C GLN A 750 -15.20 17.73 -20.79
N LEU A 751 -14.08 17.57 -21.49
CA LEU A 751 -12.75 17.69 -20.90
C LEU A 751 -12.27 19.12 -21.05
N SER A 752 -11.82 19.73 -19.95
CA SER A 752 -11.11 21.02 -19.94
C SER A 752 -9.71 20.83 -19.41
N VAL A 753 -8.70 21.28 -20.15
CA VAL A 753 -7.28 21.24 -19.74
C VAL A 753 -6.75 22.66 -19.66
N LEU A 754 -6.45 23.10 -18.43
CA LEU A 754 -5.77 24.37 -18.20
C LEU A 754 -4.32 24.26 -18.71
N PRO A 755 -3.75 25.24 -19.41
CA PRO A 755 -2.39 25.11 -19.93
C PRO A 755 -1.33 25.19 -18.84
N LEU A 756 -0.34 24.31 -18.89
CA LEU A 756 0.84 24.37 -18.02
C LEU A 756 1.84 25.36 -18.58
N ARG A 757 2.28 26.31 -17.76
CA ARG A 757 3.33 27.26 -18.11
C ARG A 757 4.72 26.64 -17.94
N ALA A 758 5.65 26.99 -18.82
CA ALA A 758 7.04 26.57 -18.72
C ALA A 758 7.71 27.06 -17.43
N ASP A 759 7.33 28.25 -16.97
CA ASP A 759 7.83 28.91 -15.75
C ASP A 759 7.01 28.60 -14.49
N ALA A 760 6.09 27.63 -14.54
CA ALA A 760 5.28 27.25 -13.38
C ALA A 760 6.20 26.81 -12.21
N PRO A 761 6.09 27.43 -11.02
CA PRO A 761 6.92 27.13 -9.86
C PRO A 761 6.43 25.88 -9.13
N ILE A 762 6.27 24.79 -9.88
CA ILE A 762 5.82 23.49 -9.39
C ILE A 762 6.86 22.42 -9.71
N TYR A 763 6.85 21.37 -8.89
CA TYR A 763 7.63 20.17 -9.12
C TYR A 763 6.79 19.10 -9.84
N ILE A 764 7.36 18.59 -10.92
CA ILE A 764 6.94 17.37 -11.63
C ILE A 764 8.24 16.61 -11.87
N ASP A 765 8.27 15.31 -11.59
CA ASP A 765 9.44 14.45 -11.81
C ASP A 765 9.99 14.65 -13.23
N ALA A 766 11.32 14.75 -13.37
CA ALA A 766 11.96 15.17 -14.61
C ALA A 766 11.59 14.30 -15.81
N ALA A 767 11.39 12.98 -15.60
CA ALA A 767 10.96 12.04 -16.63
C ALA A 767 9.53 12.29 -17.17
N HIS A 768 8.72 13.06 -16.43
CA HIS A 768 7.31 13.31 -16.73
C HIS A 768 7.01 14.80 -16.97
N ARG A 769 7.95 15.70 -16.69
CA ARG A 769 7.82 17.12 -16.99
C ARG A 769 7.68 17.31 -18.51
N PRO A 770 6.67 18.05 -19.01
CA PRO A 770 6.52 18.23 -20.45
C PRO A 770 7.70 18.98 -21.06
N ASN A 771 8.09 18.57 -22.27
CA ASN A 771 8.99 19.36 -23.10
C ASN A 771 8.24 20.57 -23.66
N PHE A 772 8.92 21.71 -23.71
CA PHE A 772 8.43 22.93 -24.33
C PHE A 772 9.29 23.20 -25.56
N ASP A 773 8.67 23.35 -26.73
CA ASP A 773 9.37 23.71 -27.96
C ASP A 773 10.02 25.10 -27.84
N ALA A 774 11.00 25.39 -28.70
CA ALA A 774 11.69 26.68 -28.68
C ALA A 774 10.69 27.84 -28.82
N GLY A 775 10.62 28.72 -27.81
CA GLY A 775 9.67 29.84 -27.75
C GLY A 775 8.28 29.49 -27.19
N GLN A 776 7.96 28.21 -26.97
CA GLN A 776 6.71 27.78 -26.34
C GLN A 776 6.72 28.11 -24.85
N ARG A 777 5.79 28.97 -24.42
CA ARG A 777 5.67 29.40 -23.02
C ARG A 777 4.69 28.57 -22.20
N GLN A 778 3.83 27.80 -22.87
CA GLN A 778 2.80 26.96 -22.24
C GLN A 778 2.38 25.79 -23.12
N VAL A 779 1.77 24.77 -22.51
CA VAL A 779 1.25 23.59 -23.22
C VAL A 779 -0.12 23.16 -22.68
N ALA A 780 -1.04 22.84 -23.59
CA ALA A 780 -2.32 22.18 -23.31
C ALA A 780 -2.65 21.27 -24.50
N ALA A 781 -2.76 19.96 -24.26
CA ALA A 781 -3.06 18.99 -25.31
C ALA A 781 -3.79 17.78 -24.76
N LEU A 782 -4.63 17.17 -25.60
CA LEU A 782 -5.14 15.81 -25.41
C LEU A 782 -4.41 14.92 -26.43
N ARG A 783 -3.52 14.05 -25.95
CA ARG A 783 -2.70 13.15 -26.77
C ARG A 783 -3.48 11.91 -27.18
N ASP A 784 -4.23 11.32 -26.24
CA ASP A 784 -5.08 10.15 -26.45
C ASP A 784 -6.30 10.20 -25.54
N ALA A 785 -7.42 9.65 -26.01
CA ALA A 785 -8.63 9.46 -25.23
C ALA A 785 -9.39 8.24 -25.76
N ARG A 786 -9.65 7.28 -24.87
CA ARG A 786 -10.24 5.99 -25.25
C ARG A 786 -11.09 5.40 -24.16
N LEU A 787 -11.98 4.49 -24.55
CA LEU A 787 -12.75 3.68 -23.62
C LEU A 787 -12.16 2.28 -23.55
N LEU A 788 -12.02 1.77 -22.32
CA LEU A 788 -11.51 0.44 -22.02
C LEU A 788 -12.60 -0.37 -21.35
N ALA A 789 -13.12 -1.39 -22.05
CA ALA A 789 -14.07 -2.33 -21.48
C ALA A 789 -13.43 -3.10 -20.33
N VAL A 790 -14.17 -3.28 -19.25
CA VAL A 790 -13.79 -4.13 -18.12
C VAL A 790 -14.64 -5.38 -18.17
N ARG A 791 -13.98 -6.53 -18.11
CA ARG A 791 -14.63 -7.83 -18.19
C ARG A 791 -14.47 -8.56 -16.87
N ARG A 792 -15.50 -9.28 -16.46
CA ARG A 792 -15.46 -10.19 -15.32
C ARG A 792 -16.00 -11.56 -15.72
N VAL A 793 -15.36 -12.61 -15.21
CA VAL A 793 -15.91 -13.97 -15.28
C VAL A 793 -15.89 -14.59 -13.88
N SER A 794 -16.94 -15.34 -13.57
CA SER A 794 -17.05 -16.14 -12.36
C SER A 794 -16.90 -17.62 -12.73
N ILE A 795 -15.91 -18.28 -12.15
CA ILE A 795 -15.57 -19.68 -12.38
C ILE A 795 -16.00 -20.46 -11.13
N GLN A 796 -17.01 -21.32 -11.31
CA GLN A 796 -17.45 -22.26 -10.28
C GLN A 796 -16.41 -23.36 -10.14
N PRO A 797 -15.88 -23.61 -8.93
CA PRO A 797 -14.80 -24.56 -8.74
C PRO A 797 -15.27 -26.00 -8.78
#